data_AF-A0A8C5HMQ5-F1
#
_entry.id   AF-A0A8C5HMQ5-F1
#
_cell.length_a   1.000
_cell.length_b   1.000
_cell.length_c   1.000
_cell.angle_alpha   90.00
_cell.angle_beta   90.00
_cell.angle_gamma   90.00
#
_symmetry.space_group_name_H-M   'P 1'
#
loop_
_entity.id
_entity.type
_entity.pdbx_description
1 polymer ?
#
loop_
_entity_poly.entity_id
_entity_poly.type
_entity_poly.pdbx_seq_one_letter_code
_entity_poly.pdbx_strand_id
1 'polypeptide(L)'
;MVKINDYFSKMELSYPPTPTPPAESPSSPNSVRSTLKNSPTESTSSGISNGPSTPNSDTLSSSLASSPQSSAKNCLPSQPMSSPYDTDCSRKLLSQIQRSLSQESLLDELESELLTCQLPVGSGQKESPPVNGLPSDQDGCMLVFEKCVQYKYSQQEKAIQSLLEENKTHQELILGICSEKDKMKEELKKKADVEKQQLATMKKLECRVEELLRELKESRDRLIHQDHTAKAALQHMQKEMSHRLEQANRKCDEARQEKEAMVMKYVRGEKEALDLRRDKESLEKKLREATKEVDRQALRGNLLAQDKGRLQQLNEAKDNEVSRLNREVEKLKEEMNSHLIKVKWAQNKLKSEGDAHKETKDKLRETTSKLAQAKEETEQIRKNCQDMIRTYQESEELRSNELDAKLRQTKVELEKHKQEQTDQLEVHRVKAKELDDLKRSYKEGMDELITLRTKLKCLEDERPRWEDELSKYREIINRQKAEIGRQSQKLEEVTALEDDAEQITCLREEVDSLTNQMSDLQRDVEGSREREAELLGFTEKLSSKNAQLQSESNALQSKVDLLTSSLNEIQAKLEETNRLLDEKSRQLKQEEVLRAQEVQSLQKEREALQAEVAQLKTRVEDLRDELLTQKRKQAASIKDYTKQLAQARKRLDQVENGGCDRDGSSMGSRSSSSGSLNARHVGGNSVDERSPESQSGSSVVLVDSFPEVDKAVLVERFVRLQKALARKQEKIEFMEDHIKQLVEEIRKKTKIIQSYVLREESGALSSEASDINKANLSRRGGIMASLYSSHPADSGLTLDLSLEINRKLQAVLEDTLLKNITLKVNPPSAGVTLPCSVSSAVH
;
A
#
# COMPACT_ATOMS: atom_id res chain seq x y z
N MET A 1 1.89 -50.15 86.36
CA MET A 1 0.96 -49.49 87.32
C MET A 1 0.35 -48.29 86.61
N VAL A 2 -0.96 -48.00 86.77
CA VAL A 2 -1.65 -46.71 86.52
C VAL A 2 -1.39 -46.06 85.13
N LYS A 3 -2.30 -46.15 84.13
CA LYS A 3 -3.54 -45.34 83.91
C LYS A 3 -3.23 -43.84 83.63
N ILE A 4 -3.90 -43.09 82.75
CA ILE A 4 -5.11 -43.21 81.89
C ILE A 4 -4.86 -42.24 80.68
N ASN A 5 -5.21 -42.46 79.40
CA ASN A 5 -6.45 -42.79 78.66
C ASN A 5 -7.41 -41.62 78.33
N ASP A 6 -7.71 -41.49 77.02
CA ASP A 6 -8.98 -41.02 76.40
C ASP A 6 -9.41 -39.53 76.57
N TYR A 7 -10.21 -38.91 75.69
CA TYR A 7 -11.35 -39.42 74.89
C TYR A 7 -11.52 -38.78 73.48
N PHE A 8 -11.80 -39.62 72.47
CA PHE A 8 -12.85 -39.53 71.41
C PHE A 8 -13.05 -38.26 70.54
N SER A 9 -13.60 -38.30 69.30
CA SER A 9 -13.83 -39.33 68.25
C SER A 9 -14.60 -38.70 67.05
N LYS A 10 -14.70 -39.42 65.91
CA LYS A 10 -15.55 -39.16 64.71
C LYS A 10 -15.08 -38.01 63.77
N MET A 11 -15.33 -38.04 62.45
CA MET A 11 -15.94 -39.06 61.57
C MET A 11 -15.40 -38.98 60.11
N GLU A 12 -15.37 -40.14 59.45
CA GLU A 12 -15.55 -40.43 58.00
C GLU A 12 -14.77 -39.67 56.87
N LEU A 13 -14.04 -40.49 56.11
CA LEU A 13 -14.08 -40.73 54.64
C LEU A 13 -15.08 -39.90 53.78
N SER A 14 -14.89 -39.70 52.46
CA SER A 14 -13.75 -39.89 51.54
C SER A 14 -14.10 -39.33 50.13
N TYR A 15 -13.15 -39.36 49.19
CA TYR A 15 -13.30 -39.06 47.74
C TYR A 15 -14.60 -39.54 47.06
N PRO A 16 -15.01 -38.83 46.00
CA PRO A 16 -15.28 -39.49 44.70
C PRO A 16 -14.53 -38.87 43.50
N PRO A 17 -14.30 -39.64 42.40
CA PRO A 17 -13.67 -39.16 41.16
C PRO A 17 -14.68 -38.83 40.03
N THR A 18 -14.17 -38.33 38.90
CA THR A 18 -14.88 -38.16 37.60
C THR A 18 -15.09 -39.50 36.87
N PRO A 19 -16.10 -39.62 35.99
CA PRO A 19 -15.81 -39.60 34.54
C PRO A 19 -16.91 -38.95 33.64
N THR A 20 -16.85 -39.24 32.33
CA THR A 20 -17.44 -38.53 31.16
C THR A 20 -18.88 -38.93 30.71
N PRO A 21 -19.55 -38.16 29.81
CA PRO A 21 -20.98 -38.30 29.44
C PRO A 21 -21.25 -39.23 28.22
N PRO A 22 -22.52 -39.56 27.87
CA PRO A 22 -23.25 -38.78 26.83
C PRO A 22 -24.81 -38.76 26.89
N ALA A 23 -25.41 -37.88 26.06
CA ALA A 23 -26.73 -37.97 25.36
C ALA A 23 -28.10 -37.88 26.10
N GLU A 24 -29.08 -37.29 25.36
CA GLU A 24 -30.57 -37.39 25.42
C GLU A 24 -31.33 -37.04 26.74
N SER A 25 -32.27 -36.07 26.81
CA SER A 25 -33.61 -35.90 26.16
C SER A 25 -34.73 -36.80 26.77
N PRO A 26 -36.04 -36.48 26.66
CA PRO A 26 -36.73 -35.30 26.07
C PRO A 26 -37.83 -34.66 26.98
N SER A 27 -38.53 -33.62 26.48
CA SER A 27 -39.93 -33.32 26.89
C SER A 27 -40.82 -32.96 25.68
N SER A 28 -41.79 -33.84 25.41
CA SER A 28 -42.68 -33.92 24.23
C SER A 28 -43.84 -32.89 24.23
N PRO A 29 -44.76 -32.85 23.22
CA PRO A 29 -44.70 -33.32 21.81
C PRO A 29 -45.22 -32.30 20.74
N ASN A 30 -45.04 -32.64 19.45
CA ASN A 30 -45.90 -32.48 18.24
C ASN A 30 -47.01 -31.38 18.17
N SER A 31 -47.32 -30.73 17.03
CA SER A 31 -47.30 -31.28 15.66
C SER A 31 -47.39 -30.24 14.51
N VAL A 32 -46.65 -30.49 13.42
CA VAL A 32 -47.03 -30.34 11.98
C VAL A 32 -47.60 -28.99 11.45
N ARG A 33 -46.71 -28.23 10.75
CA ARG A 33 -46.83 -27.74 9.34
C ARG A 33 -48.01 -26.83 8.92
N SER A 34 -47.72 -25.63 8.37
CA SER A 34 -48.13 -25.12 7.02
C SER A 34 -48.26 -23.58 6.90
N THR A 35 -47.63 -23.01 5.85
CA THR A 35 -48.07 -21.87 5.01
C THR A 35 -48.67 -20.56 5.59
N LEU A 36 -47.89 -19.48 5.42
CA LEU A 36 -48.24 -18.19 4.77
C LEU A 36 -49.33 -17.22 5.30
N LYS A 37 -48.97 -15.92 5.17
CA LYS A 37 -49.76 -14.68 4.98
C LYS A 37 -50.16 -13.79 6.18
N ASN A 38 -49.66 -12.55 6.06
CA ASN A 38 -50.33 -11.25 6.24
C ASN A 38 -50.41 -10.55 7.60
N SER A 39 -50.17 -9.22 7.50
CA SER A 39 -50.58 -8.11 8.40
C SER A 39 -50.09 -8.07 9.85
N PRO A 40 -49.70 -6.86 10.29
CA PRO A 40 -50.14 -6.34 11.58
C PRO A 40 -50.85 -4.98 11.45
N THR A 41 -51.74 -4.68 12.38
CA THR A 41 -52.42 -3.39 12.55
C THR A 41 -52.25 -2.91 14.00
N GLU A 42 -51.64 -1.74 14.18
CA GLU A 42 -51.80 -0.85 15.36
C GLU A 42 -51.35 -1.45 16.74
N SER A 43 -51.42 -0.77 17.90
CA SER A 43 -51.89 0.59 18.25
C SER A 43 -51.16 1.18 19.51
N THR A 44 -50.78 2.48 19.47
CA THR A 44 -50.73 3.43 20.64
C THR A 44 -49.77 3.16 21.85
N SER A 45 -49.45 4.10 22.78
CA SER A 45 -49.84 5.51 23.03
C SER A 45 -48.78 6.38 23.76
N SER A 46 -49.05 7.70 23.86
CA SER A 46 -48.36 8.76 24.67
C SER A 46 -46.93 9.16 24.24
N GLY A 47 -46.45 10.42 24.33
CA GLY A 47 -46.99 11.71 24.83
C GLY A 47 -46.00 12.40 25.81
N ILE A 48 -45.84 13.73 25.97
CA ILE A 48 -46.35 15.01 25.39
C ILE A 48 -45.30 16.13 25.77
N SER A 49 -45.32 17.46 25.49
CA SER A 49 -46.16 18.47 24.77
C SER A 49 -45.30 19.76 24.47
N ASN A 50 -45.96 20.87 24.10
CA ASN A 50 -45.51 22.29 24.07
C ASN A 50 -44.67 22.80 22.86
N GLY A 51 -45.05 23.99 22.35
CA GLY A 51 -44.39 24.76 21.28
C GLY A 51 -43.85 26.11 21.79
N PRO A 52 -43.96 27.27 21.06
CA PRO A 52 -44.73 27.54 19.83
C PRO A 52 -43.97 28.29 18.71
N SER A 53 -44.53 28.30 17.48
CA SER A 53 -44.68 29.49 16.60
C SER A 53 -45.34 29.12 15.25
N THR A 54 -46.00 30.09 14.62
CA THR A 54 -46.83 29.97 13.39
C THR A 54 -46.33 30.93 12.29
N PRO A 55 -46.93 30.98 11.07
CA PRO A 55 -47.72 30.00 10.32
C PRO A 55 -47.19 29.74 8.89
N ASN A 56 -47.77 28.76 8.19
CA ASN A 56 -48.34 29.01 6.85
C ASN A 56 -49.40 27.96 6.55
N SER A 57 -50.52 28.37 5.96
CA SER A 57 -51.70 27.53 5.75
C SER A 57 -51.72 26.94 4.35
N ASP A 58 -51.98 25.63 4.26
CA ASP A 58 -52.29 24.97 2.98
C ASP A 58 -53.82 24.93 2.74
N THR A 59 -54.20 24.50 1.53
CA THR A 59 -55.54 24.69 0.96
C THR A 59 -56.58 23.68 1.47
N LEU A 60 -57.81 24.13 1.73
CA LEU A 60 -59.02 23.29 1.67
C LEU A 60 -60.21 24.01 1.00
N SER A 61 -61.18 23.22 0.55
CA SER A 61 -62.06 23.55 -0.57
C SER A 61 -63.42 24.20 -0.24
N SER A 62 -63.96 24.86 -1.27
CA SER A 62 -65.37 24.83 -1.74
C SER A 62 -66.28 26.06 -1.50
N SER A 63 -67.17 26.24 -2.49
CA SER A 63 -68.51 26.84 -2.39
C SER A 63 -68.64 28.37 -2.27
N LEU A 64 -68.98 29.07 -3.39
CA LEU A 64 -70.36 29.52 -3.65
C LEU A 64 -70.57 30.26 -5.00
N ALA A 65 -71.77 30.04 -5.57
CA ALA A 65 -72.61 30.89 -6.44
C ALA A 65 -72.00 31.85 -7.50
N SER A 66 -72.35 31.63 -8.78
CA SER A 66 -73.27 32.51 -9.53
C SER A 66 -73.67 31.94 -10.91
N SER A 67 -74.85 32.32 -11.41
CA SER A 67 -75.38 31.90 -12.73
C SER A 67 -74.80 32.77 -13.87
N PRO A 68 -74.94 32.32 -15.13
CA PRO A 68 -76.03 32.88 -15.94
C PRO A 68 -76.84 31.83 -16.72
N GLN A 69 -78.09 32.18 -17.04
CA GLN A 69 -79.00 31.33 -17.81
C GLN A 69 -78.78 31.47 -19.32
N SER A 70 -78.86 30.36 -20.05
CA SER A 70 -79.16 30.39 -21.48
C SER A 70 -80.67 30.38 -21.71
N SER A 71 -81.23 31.47 -22.26
CA SER A 71 -82.52 31.41 -22.97
C SER A 71 -82.68 32.60 -23.90
N ALA A 72 -82.79 32.35 -25.21
CA ALA A 72 -83.27 33.33 -26.16
C ALA A 72 -84.80 33.46 -26.01
N LYS A 73 -85.34 34.68 -26.08
CA LYS A 73 -86.76 34.93 -26.29
C LYS A 73 -86.95 36.19 -27.14
N ASN A 74 -87.67 36.03 -28.25
CA ASN A 74 -87.99 37.10 -29.18
C ASN A 74 -88.97 38.10 -28.55
N CYS A 75 -88.87 39.37 -28.94
CA CYS A 75 -89.94 40.34 -28.72
C CYS A 75 -90.06 41.28 -29.93
N LEU A 76 -90.74 40.79 -30.98
CA LEU A 76 -91.26 41.62 -32.06
C LEU A 76 -92.77 41.83 -31.80
N PRO A 77 -93.24 43.06 -31.55
CA PRO A 77 -94.66 43.36 -31.53
C PRO A 77 -95.20 43.32 -32.97
N SER A 78 -95.87 42.22 -33.33
CA SER A 78 -96.60 42.13 -34.59
C SER A 78 -97.87 42.98 -34.51
N GLN A 79 -97.78 44.27 -34.85
CA GLN A 79 -98.99 45.04 -35.14
C GLN A 79 -99.59 44.56 -36.49
N PRO A 80 -100.92 44.43 -36.58
CA PRO A 80 -101.58 44.13 -37.84
C PRO A 80 -101.49 45.37 -38.73
N MET A 81 -100.54 45.37 -39.68
CA MET A 81 -100.50 46.37 -40.72
C MET A 81 -101.76 46.23 -41.59
N SER A 82 -102.71 47.15 -41.40
CA SER A 82 -103.64 47.51 -42.47
C SER A 82 -102.84 47.84 -43.73
N SER A 83 -103.40 47.55 -44.90
CA SER A 83 -102.70 47.76 -46.18
C SER A 83 -102.21 49.21 -46.28
N PRO A 84 -100.94 49.48 -46.65
CA PRO A 84 -100.42 50.86 -46.76
C PRO A 84 -101.15 51.75 -47.78
N TYR A 85 -102.10 51.18 -48.53
CA TYR A 85 -102.94 51.86 -49.52
C TYR A 85 -104.34 52.23 -48.99
N ASP A 86 -104.68 51.89 -47.74
CA ASP A 86 -106.00 52.11 -47.15
C ASP A 86 -106.01 53.36 -46.23
N THR A 87 -105.92 54.54 -46.85
CA THR A 87 -106.00 55.85 -46.17
C THR A 87 -107.45 56.36 -46.11
N ASP A 88 -107.73 57.34 -45.24
CA ASP A 88 -109.06 57.96 -45.15
C ASP A 88 -109.46 58.73 -46.42
N CYS A 89 -108.50 59.19 -47.23
CA CYS A 89 -108.78 59.76 -48.56
C CYS A 89 -109.30 58.69 -49.52
N SER A 90 -108.67 57.50 -49.59
CA SER A 90 -109.19 56.38 -50.39
C SER A 90 -110.55 55.88 -49.90
N ARG A 91 -110.79 55.80 -48.58
CA ARG A 91 -112.11 55.46 -48.03
C ARG A 91 -113.18 56.48 -48.38
N LYS A 92 -112.87 57.78 -48.31
CA LYS A 92 -113.78 58.86 -48.75
C LYS A 92 -114.08 58.78 -50.24
N LEU A 93 -113.08 58.62 -51.10
CA LEU A 93 -113.27 58.53 -52.55
C LEU A 93 -114.15 57.34 -52.96
N LEU A 94 -113.93 56.16 -52.37
CA LEU A 94 -114.79 54.99 -52.59
C LEU A 94 -116.22 55.24 -52.09
N SER A 95 -116.39 55.88 -50.94
CA SER A 95 -117.70 56.26 -50.39
C SER A 95 -118.44 57.31 -51.25
N GLN A 96 -117.70 58.20 -51.92
CA GLN A 96 -118.23 59.19 -52.86
C GLN A 96 -118.77 58.48 -54.12
N ILE A 97 -117.96 57.59 -54.72
CA ILE A 97 -118.29 56.85 -55.94
C ILE A 97 -119.50 55.92 -55.72
N GLN A 98 -119.63 55.31 -54.54
CA GLN A 98 -120.81 54.51 -54.18
C GLN A 98 -122.08 55.36 -53.99
N ARG A 99 -121.95 56.65 -53.66
CA ARG A 99 -123.07 57.59 -53.54
C ARG A 99 -123.60 58.04 -54.90
N SER A 100 -122.72 58.30 -55.86
CA SER A 100 -123.06 58.76 -57.21
C SER A 100 -123.70 57.69 -58.13
N LEU A 101 -124.17 56.57 -57.59
CA LEU A 101 -124.70 55.42 -58.34
C LEU A 101 -126.05 54.90 -57.80
N SER A 102 -126.72 55.57 -56.85
CA SER A 102 -128.08 55.18 -56.41
C SER A 102 -129.17 55.75 -57.32
N GLN A 103 -130.28 55.01 -57.46
CA GLN A 103 -131.32 55.31 -58.46
C GLN A 103 -132.25 56.48 -58.10
N GLU A 104 -132.15 57.05 -56.90
CA GLU A 104 -133.06 58.11 -56.41
C GLU A 104 -132.85 59.44 -57.15
N SER A 105 -131.59 59.80 -57.45
CA SER A 105 -131.26 61.08 -58.12
C SER A 105 -131.83 61.23 -59.54
N LEU A 106 -132.34 60.16 -60.15
CA LEU A 106 -132.94 60.18 -61.49
C LEU A 106 -134.47 60.43 -61.47
N LEU A 107 -135.09 60.43 -60.28
CA LEU A 107 -136.54 60.59 -60.12
C LEU A 107 -136.91 62.07 -59.91
N ASP A 108 -136.14 62.80 -59.09
CA ASP A 108 -136.32 64.24 -58.86
C ASP A 108 -136.22 65.07 -60.17
N GLU A 109 -135.39 64.63 -61.12
CA GLU A 109 -135.21 65.27 -62.43
C GLU A 109 -136.39 65.03 -63.40
N LEU A 110 -137.17 63.96 -63.19
CA LEU A 110 -138.38 63.66 -63.98
C LEU A 110 -139.64 64.31 -63.40
N GLU A 111 -139.78 64.38 -62.07
CA GLU A 111 -140.95 65.00 -61.44
C GLU A 111 -140.98 66.52 -61.66
N SER A 112 -139.82 67.15 -61.80
CA SER A 112 -139.68 68.59 -61.99
C SER A 112 -140.00 69.11 -63.41
N GLU A 113 -139.96 68.29 -64.47
CA GLU A 113 -140.48 68.72 -65.79
C GLU A 113 -142.01 68.66 -65.86
N LEU A 114 -142.64 67.68 -65.19
CA LEU A 114 -144.09 67.44 -65.22
C LEU A 114 -144.95 68.57 -64.62
N LEU A 115 -144.40 69.32 -63.67
CA LEU A 115 -145.11 70.39 -62.95
C LEU A 115 -145.24 71.72 -63.71
N THR A 116 -144.66 71.85 -64.91
CA THR A 116 -144.53 73.15 -65.60
C THR A 116 -145.72 73.50 -66.52
N CYS A 117 -146.80 72.70 -66.59
CA CYS A 117 -147.84 72.86 -67.62
C CYS A 117 -149.30 72.55 -67.18
N GLN A 118 -150.02 73.56 -66.63
CA GLN A 118 -151.47 73.86 -66.73
C GLN A 118 -151.80 75.09 -65.83
N LEU A 119 -152.80 75.94 -66.05
CA LEU A 119 -154.28 75.82 -66.07
C LEU A 119 -154.89 77.13 -66.70
N PRO A 120 -156.22 77.34 -66.89
CA PRO A 120 -157.41 76.51 -66.59
C PRO A 120 -158.30 76.22 -67.85
N VAL A 121 -159.65 76.09 -67.69
CA VAL A 121 -160.52 75.23 -68.52
C VAL A 121 -161.84 75.89 -69.02
N GLY A 122 -162.25 75.53 -70.26
CA GLY A 122 -163.66 75.44 -70.73
C GLY A 122 -164.10 76.39 -71.87
N SER A 123 -165.20 76.18 -72.62
CA SER A 123 -165.94 74.93 -72.96
C SER A 123 -167.12 75.19 -73.96
N GLY A 124 -167.17 74.47 -75.11
CA GLY A 124 -168.43 74.07 -75.78
C GLY A 124 -168.85 74.67 -77.16
N GLN A 125 -168.85 73.81 -78.20
CA GLN A 125 -169.82 73.64 -79.33
C GLN A 125 -170.22 74.85 -80.25
N LYS A 126 -170.54 74.71 -81.55
CA LYS A 126 -170.87 73.53 -82.39
C LYS A 126 -170.70 73.76 -83.92
N GLU A 127 -170.53 72.66 -84.67
CA GLU A 127 -170.93 72.40 -86.09
C GLU A 127 -170.30 73.11 -87.33
N SER A 128 -169.47 72.30 -88.05
CA SER A 128 -169.42 72.13 -89.54
C SER A 128 -168.44 72.99 -90.41
N PRO A 129 -168.03 72.51 -91.62
CA PRO A 129 -166.84 72.98 -92.38
C PRO A 129 -167.17 74.00 -93.50
N PRO A 130 -166.23 74.85 -94.02
CA PRO A 130 -165.24 74.41 -95.05
C PRO A 130 -163.90 75.22 -95.21
N VAL A 131 -163.03 74.72 -96.10
CA VAL A 131 -162.10 75.39 -97.07
C VAL A 131 -161.50 76.82 -96.80
N ASN A 132 -160.16 76.90 -96.84
CA ASN A 132 -159.23 78.02 -97.20
C ASN A 132 -159.58 79.53 -96.94
N GLY A 133 -158.90 80.15 -95.96
CA GLY A 133 -158.10 81.39 -96.15
C GLY A 133 -158.58 82.79 -95.63
N LEU A 134 -157.68 83.53 -94.94
CA LEU A 134 -157.68 84.99 -94.60
C LEU A 134 -158.80 85.54 -93.65
N PRO A 135 -158.71 86.75 -93.02
CA PRO A 135 -157.55 87.62 -92.67
C PRO A 135 -157.53 88.19 -91.19
N SER A 136 -156.43 88.86 -90.82
CA SER A 136 -156.22 89.99 -89.86
C SER A 136 -156.58 90.00 -88.33
N ASP A 137 -155.68 90.66 -87.58
CA ASP A 137 -155.79 91.44 -86.31
C ASP A 137 -156.04 90.74 -84.93
N GLN A 138 -154.98 90.58 -84.11
CA GLN A 138 -154.88 91.04 -82.68
C GLN A 138 -153.51 90.70 -82.03
N ASP A 139 -153.08 91.52 -81.04
CA ASP A 139 -151.66 91.71 -80.65
C ASP A 139 -151.19 90.99 -79.35
N GLY A 140 -151.88 89.92 -78.92
CA GLY A 140 -151.76 89.41 -77.54
C GLY A 140 -150.62 88.41 -77.22
N CYS A 141 -149.95 87.82 -78.22
CA CYS A 141 -149.28 86.52 -78.03
C CYS A 141 -147.78 86.55 -77.65
N MET A 142 -147.08 87.66 -77.89
CA MET A 142 -145.60 87.69 -77.91
C MET A 142 -144.92 87.40 -76.56
N LEU A 143 -145.51 87.88 -75.45
CA LEU A 143 -144.82 88.04 -74.16
C LEU A 143 -144.53 86.72 -73.42
N VAL A 144 -145.20 85.62 -73.78
CA VAL A 144 -145.12 84.35 -73.04
C VAL A 144 -143.86 83.54 -73.43
N PHE A 145 -143.42 83.65 -74.68
CA PHE A 145 -142.31 82.87 -75.23
C PHE A 145 -140.96 83.21 -74.58
N GLU A 146 -140.69 84.50 -74.38
CA GLU A 146 -139.39 85.01 -73.93
C GLU A 146 -139.04 84.60 -72.48
N LYS A 147 -140.04 84.49 -71.59
CA LYS A 147 -139.85 83.99 -70.22
C LYS A 147 -139.39 82.53 -70.16
N CYS A 148 -139.80 81.69 -71.10
CA CYS A 148 -139.41 80.27 -71.13
C CYS A 148 -137.91 80.12 -71.41
N VAL A 149 -137.39 80.93 -72.36
CA VAL A 149 -135.98 80.91 -72.77
C VAL A 149 -135.05 81.30 -71.60
N GLN A 150 -135.37 82.39 -70.87
CA GLN A 150 -134.57 82.81 -69.71
C GLN A 150 -134.49 81.74 -68.61
N TYR A 151 -135.56 80.97 -68.38
CA TYR A 151 -135.59 79.93 -67.35
C TYR A 151 -134.63 78.78 -67.65
N LYS A 152 -134.64 78.24 -68.88
CA LYS A 152 -133.72 77.15 -69.27
C LYS A 152 -132.25 77.60 -69.27
N TYR A 153 -131.94 78.85 -69.65
CA TYR A 153 -130.58 79.40 -69.51
C TYR A 153 -130.11 79.47 -68.04
N SER A 154 -130.95 79.94 -67.11
CA SER A 154 -130.58 80.01 -65.69
C SER A 154 -130.36 78.63 -65.06
N GLN A 155 -131.09 77.60 -65.49
CA GLN A 155 -130.84 76.22 -65.07
C GLN A 155 -129.51 75.68 -65.61
N GLN A 156 -129.18 75.97 -66.88
CA GLN A 156 -127.91 75.57 -67.49
C GLN A 156 -126.69 76.23 -66.80
N GLU A 157 -126.81 77.52 -66.44
CA GLU A 157 -125.76 78.24 -65.72
C GLU A 157 -125.44 77.62 -64.35
N LYS A 158 -126.48 77.24 -63.57
CA LYS A 158 -126.30 76.55 -62.28
C LYS A 158 -125.63 75.19 -62.43
N ALA A 159 -125.99 74.42 -63.47
CA ALA A 159 -125.37 73.12 -63.73
C ALA A 159 -123.86 73.27 -64.03
N ILE A 160 -123.49 74.28 -64.83
CA ILE A 160 -122.09 74.60 -65.11
C ILE A 160 -121.35 75.03 -63.83
N GLN A 161 -121.95 75.88 -62.98
CA GLN A 161 -121.36 76.29 -61.71
C GLN A 161 -121.16 75.10 -60.74
N SER A 162 -122.12 74.17 -60.67
CA SER A 162 -121.99 72.94 -59.87
C SER A 162 -120.84 72.06 -60.33
N LEU A 163 -120.70 71.84 -61.65
CA LEU A 163 -119.60 71.06 -62.23
C LEU A 163 -118.24 71.73 -62.04
N LEU A 164 -118.17 73.07 -62.01
CA LEU A 164 -116.92 73.80 -61.75
C LEU A 164 -116.46 73.65 -60.30
N GLU A 165 -117.37 73.72 -59.32
CA GLU A 165 -117.05 73.46 -57.92
C GLU A 165 -116.70 71.99 -57.68
N GLU A 166 -117.40 71.03 -58.31
CA GLU A 166 -117.02 69.61 -58.23
C GLU A 166 -115.61 69.36 -58.79
N ASN A 167 -115.30 69.91 -59.97
CA ASN A 167 -113.96 69.81 -60.57
C ASN A 167 -112.87 70.43 -59.66
N LYS A 168 -113.18 71.55 -59.00
CA LYS A 168 -112.30 72.17 -57.99
C LYS A 168 -112.09 71.28 -56.77
N THR A 169 -113.13 70.63 -56.22
CA THR A 169 -112.94 69.66 -55.12
C THR A 169 -112.12 68.44 -55.56
N HIS A 170 -112.22 68.00 -56.83
CA HIS A 170 -111.34 66.96 -57.37
C HIS A 170 -109.88 67.42 -57.50
N GLN A 171 -109.62 68.67 -57.91
CA GLN A 171 -108.26 69.22 -57.93
C GLN A 171 -107.67 69.32 -56.52
N GLU A 172 -108.45 69.78 -55.54
CA GLU A 172 -108.05 69.82 -54.12
C GLU A 172 -107.74 68.42 -53.57
N LEU A 173 -108.55 67.40 -53.91
CA LEU A 173 -108.30 66.01 -53.54
C LEU A 173 -107.03 65.45 -54.20
N ILE A 174 -106.79 65.73 -55.49
CA ILE A 174 -105.59 65.31 -56.23
C ILE A 174 -104.33 65.95 -55.64
N LEU A 175 -104.38 67.23 -55.27
CA LEU A 175 -103.30 67.94 -54.58
C LEU A 175 -103.05 67.33 -53.19
N GLY A 176 -104.11 67.01 -52.44
CA GLY A 176 -104.05 66.30 -51.17
C GLY A 176 -103.32 64.96 -51.31
N ILE A 177 -103.78 64.09 -52.21
CA ILE A 177 -103.16 62.79 -52.51
C ILE A 177 -101.70 62.93 -52.96
N CYS A 178 -101.37 63.95 -53.77
CA CYS A 178 -100.00 64.21 -54.17
C CYS A 178 -99.11 64.58 -52.97
N SER A 179 -99.59 65.45 -52.08
CA SER A 179 -98.86 65.85 -50.87
C SER A 179 -98.69 64.69 -49.88
N GLU A 180 -99.70 63.83 -49.71
CA GLU A 180 -99.64 62.62 -48.88
C GLU A 180 -98.62 61.62 -49.45
N LYS A 181 -98.68 61.35 -50.75
CA LYS A 181 -97.72 60.50 -51.49
C LYS A 181 -96.28 61.01 -51.36
N ASP A 182 -96.03 62.31 -51.49
CA ASP A 182 -94.69 62.87 -51.36
C ASP A 182 -94.21 62.92 -49.89
N LYS A 183 -95.09 63.12 -48.91
CA LYS A 183 -94.80 62.95 -47.48
C LYS A 183 -94.42 61.49 -47.15
N MET A 184 -95.19 60.52 -47.63
CA MET A 184 -94.89 59.08 -47.46
C MET A 184 -93.56 58.70 -48.11
N LYS A 185 -93.22 59.31 -49.26
CA LYS A 185 -91.92 59.14 -49.93
C LYS A 185 -90.76 59.73 -49.10
N GLU A 186 -90.95 60.86 -48.43
CA GLU A 186 -89.98 61.36 -47.46
C GLU A 186 -89.84 60.47 -46.22
N GLU A 187 -90.96 59.96 -45.67
CA GLU A 187 -90.94 59.09 -44.49
C GLU A 187 -90.26 57.75 -44.78
N LEU A 188 -90.51 57.16 -45.96
CA LEU A 188 -89.76 56.01 -46.47
C LEU A 188 -88.26 56.30 -46.63
N LYS A 189 -87.89 57.48 -47.15
CA LYS A 189 -86.48 57.88 -47.26
C LYS A 189 -85.82 58.02 -45.88
N LYS A 190 -86.47 58.73 -44.95
CA LYS A 190 -86.00 58.89 -43.56
C LYS A 190 -85.84 57.53 -42.87
N LYS A 191 -86.76 56.59 -43.10
CA LYS A 191 -86.67 55.20 -42.61
C LYS A 191 -85.48 54.46 -43.21
N ALA A 192 -85.28 54.53 -44.53
CA ALA A 192 -84.14 53.90 -45.20
C ALA A 192 -82.78 54.48 -44.77
N ASP A 193 -82.68 55.79 -44.54
CA ASP A 193 -81.47 56.43 -44.01
C ASP A 193 -81.20 55.99 -42.55
N VAL A 194 -82.23 55.82 -41.72
CA VAL A 194 -82.11 55.25 -40.36
C VAL A 194 -81.71 53.77 -40.39
N GLU A 195 -82.34 52.94 -41.24
CA GLU A 195 -81.99 51.53 -41.42
C GLU A 195 -80.54 51.36 -41.89
N LYS A 196 -80.08 52.24 -42.81
CA LYS A 196 -78.68 52.31 -43.25
C LYS A 196 -77.73 52.70 -42.13
N GLN A 197 -78.12 53.64 -41.26
CA GLN A 197 -77.33 54.01 -40.07
C GLN A 197 -77.27 52.88 -39.04
N GLN A 198 -78.38 52.15 -38.82
CA GLN A 198 -78.44 50.97 -37.96
C GLN A 198 -77.59 49.82 -38.51
N LEU A 199 -77.61 49.57 -39.83
CA LEU A 199 -76.73 48.58 -40.46
C LEU A 199 -75.24 48.97 -40.31
N ALA A 200 -74.93 50.26 -40.38
CA ALA A 200 -73.57 50.77 -40.21
C ALA A 200 -73.08 50.71 -38.75
N THR A 201 -73.96 50.84 -37.74
CA THR A 201 -73.60 50.60 -36.33
C THR A 201 -73.51 49.10 -36.03
N MET A 202 -74.42 48.28 -36.57
CA MET A 202 -74.37 46.82 -36.47
C MET A 202 -73.03 46.28 -36.96
N LYS A 203 -72.59 46.65 -38.17
CA LYS A 203 -71.28 46.24 -38.71
C LYS A 203 -70.09 46.68 -37.87
N LYS A 204 -70.14 47.86 -37.23
CA LYS A 204 -69.08 48.31 -36.31
C LYS A 204 -69.05 47.46 -35.03
N LEU A 205 -70.21 47.02 -34.54
CA LEU A 205 -70.30 46.13 -33.38
C LEU A 205 -69.86 44.71 -33.75
N GLU A 206 -70.22 44.20 -34.94
CA GLU A 206 -69.75 42.92 -35.48
C GLU A 206 -68.21 42.89 -35.56
N CYS A 207 -67.58 43.86 -36.22
CA CYS A 207 -66.12 43.96 -36.28
C CYS A 207 -65.48 44.06 -34.88
N ARG A 208 -66.07 44.81 -33.94
CA ARG A 208 -65.51 44.90 -32.58
C ARG A 208 -65.69 43.60 -31.77
N VAL A 209 -66.74 42.82 -32.03
CA VAL A 209 -66.91 41.47 -31.47
C VAL A 209 -65.87 40.51 -32.05
N GLU A 210 -65.59 40.56 -33.36
CA GLU A 210 -64.52 39.77 -33.99
C GLU A 210 -63.13 40.11 -33.43
N GLU A 211 -62.83 41.41 -33.25
CA GLU A 211 -61.61 41.87 -32.57
C GLU A 211 -61.51 41.34 -31.14
N LEU A 212 -62.57 41.47 -30.34
CA LEU A 212 -62.61 40.99 -28.95
C LEU A 212 -62.47 39.46 -28.87
N LEU A 213 -63.07 38.71 -29.80
CA LEU A 213 -62.91 37.24 -29.87
C LEU A 213 -61.48 36.85 -30.25
N ARG A 214 -60.82 37.61 -31.12
CA ARG A 214 -59.40 37.42 -31.45
C ARG A 214 -58.50 37.76 -30.25
N GLU A 215 -58.70 38.92 -29.62
CA GLU A 215 -57.99 39.36 -28.40
C GLU A 215 -58.13 38.33 -27.26
N LEU A 216 -59.33 37.79 -27.07
CA LEU A 216 -59.63 36.72 -26.09
C LEU A 216 -58.93 35.40 -26.45
N LYS A 217 -58.96 34.98 -27.72
CA LYS A 217 -58.26 33.77 -28.17
C LYS A 217 -56.76 33.89 -27.95
N GLU A 218 -56.16 35.00 -28.38
CA GLU A 218 -54.74 35.26 -28.18
C GLU A 218 -54.36 35.30 -26.69
N SER A 219 -55.19 35.89 -25.82
CA SER A 219 -54.91 35.92 -24.37
C SER A 219 -54.98 34.53 -23.74
N ARG A 220 -55.95 33.71 -24.15
CA ARG A 220 -56.08 32.31 -23.73
C ARG A 220 -54.90 31.46 -24.21
N ASP A 221 -54.50 31.60 -25.46
CA ASP A 221 -53.42 30.79 -26.04
C ASP A 221 -52.05 31.23 -25.45
N ARG A 222 -51.86 32.53 -25.11
CA ARG A 222 -50.75 33.02 -24.28
C ARG A 222 -50.74 32.40 -22.88
N LEU A 223 -51.90 32.35 -22.20
CA LEU A 223 -52.04 31.76 -20.87
C LEU A 223 -51.73 30.25 -20.87
N ILE A 224 -52.18 29.51 -21.88
CA ILE A 224 -51.88 28.08 -22.06
C ILE A 224 -50.36 27.86 -22.22
N HIS A 225 -49.67 28.71 -22.98
CA HIS A 225 -48.21 28.61 -23.13
C HIS A 225 -47.44 28.92 -21.83
N GLN A 226 -47.91 29.91 -21.05
CA GLN A 226 -47.36 30.22 -19.73
C GLN A 226 -47.58 29.07 -18.73
N ASP A 227 -48.78 28.49 -18.69
CA ASP A 227 -49.11 27.31 -17.89
C ASP A 227 -48.23 26.09 -18.25
N HIS A 228 -48.03 25.81 -19.55
CA HIS A 228 -47.13 24.75 -19.99
C HIS A 228 -45.68 24.99 -19.57
N THR A 229 -45.20 26.23 -19.68
CA THR A 229 -43.84 26.61 -19.31
C THR A 229 -43.63 26.51 -17.79
N ALA A 230 -44.61 26.96 -17.00
CA ALA A 230 -44.60 26.82 -15.55
C ALA A 230 -44.62 25.34 -15.11
N LYS A 231 -45.45 24.50 -15.75
CA LYS A 231 -45.49 23.05 -15.50
C LYS A 231 -44.17 22.35 -15.86
N ALA A 232 -43.55 22.72 -16.97
CA ALA A 232 -42.23 22.20 -17.35
C ALA A 232 -41.14 22.61 -16.33
N ALA A 233 -41.14 23.87 -15.89
CA ALA A 233 -40.22 24.35 -14.86
C ALA A 233 -40.44 23.65 -13.51
N LEU A 234 -41.68 23.47 -13.07
CA LEU A 234 -42.02 22.74 -11.85
C LEU A 234 -41.58 21.27 -11.93
N GLN A 235 -41.80 20.60 -13.07
CA GLN A 235 -41.32 19.22 -13.28
C GLN A 235 -39.78 19.12 -13.29
N HIS A 236 -39.08 20.12 -13.83
CA HIS A 236 -37.62 20.18 -13.74
C HIS A 236 -37.16 20.32 -12.29
N MET A 237 -37.68 21.32 -11.57
CA MET A 237 -37.36 21.55 -10.16
C MET A 237 -37.70 20.34 -9.28
N GLN A 238 -38.80 19.64 -9.55
CA GLN A 238 -39.19 18.43 -8.82
C GLN A 238 -38.20 17.28 -9.05
N LYS A 239 -37.78 17.05 -10.30
CA LYS A 239 -36.76 16.03 -10.65
C LYS A 239 -35.38 16.37 -10.07
N GLU A 240 -35.01 17.65 -10.07
CA GLU A 240 -33.76 18.09 -9.49
C GLU A 240 -33.77 17.95 -7.96
N MET A 241 -34.88 18.30 -7.31
CA MET A 241 -35.05 18.10 -5.86
C MET A 241 -35.09 16.62 -5.47
N SER A 242 -35.74 15.73 -6.26
CA SER A 242 -35.69 14.29 -6.00
C SER A 242 -34.26 13.74 -6.17
N HIS A 243 -33.53 14.17 -7.19
CA HIS A 243 -32.13 13.77 -7.38
C HIS A 243 -31.21 14.27 -6.25
N ARG A 244 -31.41 15.51 -5.78
CA ARG A 244 -30.69 16.06 -4.61
C ARG A 244 -31.00 15.28 -3.32
N LEU A 245 -32.27 14.90 -3.11
CA LEU A 245 -32.70 14.06 -1.98
C LEU A 245 -32.11 12.65 -2.05
N GLU A 246 -32.12 12.00 -3.22
CA GLU A 246 -31.46 10.71 -3.41
C GLU A 246 -29.96 10.79 -3.14
N GLN A 247 -29.27 11.83 -3.63
CA GLN A 247 -27.83 12.00 -3.38
C GLN A 247 -27.53 12.26 -1.90
N ALA A 248 -28.40 13.00 -1.19
CA ALA A 248 -28.28 13.20 0.26
C ALA A 248 -28.49 11.88 1.02
N ASN A 249 -29.52 11.10 0.68
CA ASN A 249 -29.79 9.81 1.31
C ASN A 249 -28.64 8.81 1.10
N ARG A 250 -28.10 8.71 -0.12
CA ARG A 250 -26.94 7.84 -0.40
C ARG A 250 -25.74 8.18 0.50
N LYS A 251 -25.43 9.48 0.67
CA LYS A 251 -24.36 9.94 1.58
C LYS A 251 -24.65 9.61 3.06
N CYS A 252 -25.91 9.68 3.48
CA CYS A 252 -26.33 9.25 4.83
C CYS A 252 -26.18 7.73 5.02
N ASP A 253 -26.54 6.94 4.01
CA ASP A 253 -26.42 5.47 4.04
C ASP A 253 -24.94 5.02 3.96
N GLU A 254 -24.11 5.70 3.17
CA GLU A 254 -22.66 5.53 3.10
C GLU A 254 -22.01 5.81 4.48
N ALA A 255 -22.24 6.99 5.05
CA ALA A 255 -21.72 7.35 6.38
C ALA A 255 -22.25 6.42 7.50
N ARG A 256 -23.46 5.87 7.34
CA ARG A 256 -24.01 4.84 8.24
C ARG A 256 -23.25 3.51 8.11
N GLN A 257 -23.01 3.04 6.89
CA GLN A 257 -22.24 1.81 6.64
C GLN A 257 -20.79 1.96 7.13
N GLU A 258 -20.15 3.11 6.95
CA GLU A 258 -18.83 3.41 7.51
C GLU A 258 -18.82 3.32 9.04
N LYS A 259 -19.83 3.91 9.71
CA LYS A 259 -19.99 3.81 11.18
C LYS A 259 -20.19 2.36 11.63
N GLU A 260 -21.06 1.60 10.99
CA GLU A 260 -21.32 0.20 11.31
C GLU A 260 -20.07 -0.67 11.06
N ALA A 261 -19.32 -0.41 9.99
CA ALA A 261 -18.03 -1.05 9.71
C ALA A 261 -16.94 -0.67 10.74
N MET A 262 -16.92 0.56 11.23
CA MET A 262 -15.99 1.01 12.27
C MET A 262 -16.28 0.33 13.62
N VAL A 263 -17.55 0.21 14.01
CA VAL A 263 -17.96 -0.57 15.20
C VAL A 263 -17.53 -2.03 15.05
N MET A 264 -17.75 -2.64 13.89
CA MET A 264 -17.32 -4.02 13.62
C MET A 264 -15.79 -4.20 13.62
N LYS A 265 -15.00 -3.16 13.28
CA LYS A 265 -13.54 -3.18 13.47
C LYS A 265 -13.17 -3.11 14.96
N TYR A 266 -13.79 -2.22 15.73
CA TYR A 266 -13.54 -2.08 17.16
C TYR A 266 -13.86 -3.37 17.93
N VAL A 267 -15.02 -3.98 17.69
CA VAL A 267 -15.44 -5.24 18.35
C VAL A 267 -14.49 -6.41 18.05
N ARG A 268 -13.90 -6.45 16.84
CA ARG A 268 -12.85 -7.44 16.52
C ARG A 268 -11.57 -7.18 17.30
N GLY A 269 -11.05 -5.95 17.28
CA GLY A 269 -9.84 -5.59 18.04
C GLY A 269 -10.00 -5.78 19.56
N GLU A 270 -11.18 -5.51 20.12
CA GLU A 270 -11.48 -5.74 21.54
C GLU A 270 -11.56 -7.24 21.88
N LYS A 271 -12.16 -8.07 21.00
CA LYS A 271 -12.12 -9.53 21.14
C LYS A 271 -10.69 -10.07 21.06
N GLU A 272 -9.92 -9.62 20.06
CA GLU A 272 -8.53 -10.03 19.85
C GLU A 272 -7.66 -9.62 21.05
N ALA A 273 -7.86 -8.43 21.62
CA ALA A 273 -7.19 -7.99 22.84
C ALA A 273 -7.59 -8.81 24.09
N LEU A 274 -8.83 -9.31 24.19
CA LEU A 274 -9.26 -10.20 25.26
C LEU A 274 -8.68 -11.62 25.12
N ASP A 275 -8.67 -12.16 23.90
CA ASP A 275 -8.05 -13.46 23.62
C ASP A 275 -6.53 -13.41 23.91
N LEU A 276 -5.83 -12.35 23.46
CA LEU A 276 -4.41 -12.12 23.74
C LEU A 276 -4.12 -11.96 25.24
N ARG A 277 -4.98 -11.29 26.01
CA ARG A 277 -4.84 -11.21 27.49
C ARG A 277 -4.97 -12.58 28.13
N ARG A 278 -5.98 -13.37 27.76
CA ARG A 278 -6.20 -14.70 28.33
C ARG A 278 -5.06 -15.67 27.98
N ASP A 279 -4.56 -15.59 26.75
CA ASP A 279 -3.44 -16.43 26.32
C ASP A 279 -2.13 -15.97 26.99
N LYS A 280 -1.91 -14.66 27.20
CA LYS A 280 -0.85 -14.12 28.06
C LYS A 280 -0.94 -14.64 29.50
N GLU A 281 -2.10 -14.56 30.16
CA GLU A 281 -2.29 -15.11 31.51
C GLU A 281 -1.99 -16.63 31.56
N SER A 282 -2.34 -17.35 30.49
CA SER A 282 -1.99 -18.77 30.34
C SER A 282 -0.49 -18.98 30.19
N LEU A 283 0.21 -18.07 29.51
CA LEU A 283 1.66 -18.09 29.35
C LEU A 283 2.38 -17.69 30.65
N GLU A 284 1.91 -16.69 31.40
CA GLU A 284 2.43 -16.34 32.73
C GLU A 284 2.19 -17.43 33.79
N LYS A 285 1.14 -18.25 33.64
CA LYS A 285 0.93 -19.45 34.46
C LYS A 285 1.85 -20.59 34.01
N LYS A 286 1.91 -20.83 32.69
CA LYS A 286 2.98 -21.63 32.06
C LYS A 286 4.35 -20.97 32.15
N LEU A 287 4.51 -19.87 32.87
CA LEU A 287 5.79 -19.38 33.36
C LEU A 287 5.97 -19.85 34.79
N ARG A 288 5.11 -19.43 35.72
CA ARG A 288 5.22 -19.75 37.15
C ARG A 288 5.21 -21.24 37.49
N GLU A 289 4.61 -22.11 36.68
CA GLU A 289 4.45 -23.54 37.01
C GLU A 289 5.73 -24.37 36.94
N ALA A 290 6.38 -24.42 35.80
CA ALA A 290 7.72 -24.97 35.65
C ALA A 290 8.76 -23.86 35.63
N THR A 291 8.42 -22.65 36.10
CA THR A 291 9.33 -21.86 36.95
C THR A 291 9.68 -22.80 38.08
N LYS A 292 8.65 -23.42 38.65
CA LYS A 292 8.71 -24.63 39.46
C LYS A 292 9.24 -25.94 38.83
N GLU A 293 10.31 -25.88 38.00
CA GLU A 293 11.03 -27.04 37.40
C GLU A 293 12.60 -26.92 37.14
N VAL A 294 13.38 -25.98 37.75
CA VAL A 294 14.86 -26.08 38.12
C VAL A 294 15.06 -25.45 39.54
N ASP A 295 14.01 -25.65 40.33
CA ASP A 295 13.26 -25.32 41.61
C ASP A 295 12.85 -26.54 42.96
N ARG A 296 12.47 -27.98 43.17
CA ARG A 296 12.11 -29.51 42.45
C ARG A 296 12.72 -30.51 41.19
N GLN A 297 13.73 -30.29 40.24
CA GLN A 297 14.75 -31.07 39.42
C GLN A 297 16.30 -30.67 39.44
N ALA A 298 16.79 -29.50 39.96
CA ALA A 298 18.19 -29.05 40.11
C ALA A 298 18.86 -28.65 41.51
N LEU A 299 18.26 -28.69 42.74
CA LEU A 299 19.02 -28.83 44.02
C LEU A 299 19.68 -30.21 43.99
N ARG A 300 19.06 -31.22 43.34
CA ARG A 300 19.58 -31.78 42.08
C ARG A 300 21.09 -31.71 41.96
N GLY A 301 21.57 -30.70 41.24
CA GLY A 301 22.97 -30.39 41.02
C GLY A 301 23.74 -29.97 42.27
N ASN A 302 23.17 -29.16 43.17
CA ASN A 302 23.84 -28.71 44.40
C ASN A 302 24.12 -29.86 45.40
N LEU A 303 23.19 -30.82 45.53
CA LEU A 303 23.28 -32.00 46.37
C LEU A 303 24.01 -33.14 45.66
N LEU A 304 23.87 -33.32 44.34
CA LEU A 304 24.80 -34.15 43.57
C LEU A 304 26.24 -33.59 43.63
N ALA A 305 26.43 -32.28 43.76
CA ALA A 305 27.75 -31.66 43.97
C ALA A 305 28.25 -31.85 45.41
N GLN A 306 27.38 -31.73 46.42
CA GLN A 306 27.71 -32.05 47.81
C GLN A 306 28.10 -33.53 47.95
N ASP A 307 27.33 -34.43 47.34
CA ASP A 307 27.55 -35.87 47.41
C ASP A 307 28.77 -36.30 46.59
N LYS A 308 29.01 -35.68 45.43
CA LYS A 308 30.30 -35.76 44.70
C LYS A 308 31.46 -35.29 45.57
N GLY A 309 31.31 -34.19 46.31
CA GLY A 309 32.32 -33.69 47.25
C GLY A 309 32.58 -34.67 48.39
N ARG A 310 31.53 -35.30 48.93
CA ARG A 310 31.60 -36.35 49.96
C ARG A 310 32.30 -37.62 49.45
N LEU A 311 32.00 -38.05 48.21
CA LEU A 311 32.67 -39.18 47.55
C LEU A 311 34.13 -38.85 47.23
N GLN A 312 34.45 -37.63 46.79
CA GLN A 312 35.84 -37.20 46.57
C GLN A 312 36.64 -37.24 47.88
N GLN A 313 36.12 -36.68 48.98
CA GLN A 313 36.76 -36.74 50.29
C GLN A 313 36.95 -38.19 50.77
N LEU A 314 35.98 -39.07 50.52
CA LEU A 314 36.11 -40.51 50.82
C LEU A 314 37.22 -41.16 49.98
N ASN A 315 37.33 -40.83 48.69
CA ASN A 315 38.39 -41.35 47.83
C ASN A 315 39.79 -40.84 48.26
N GLU A 316 39.93 -39.54 48.53
CA GLU A 316 41.16 -38.95 49.08
C GLU A 316 41.56 -39.62 50.41
N ALA A 317 40.60 -39.96 51.28
CA ALA A 317 40.88 -40.73 52.49
C ALA A 317 41.35 -42.17 52.20
N LYS A 318 40.84 -42.82 51.13
CA LYS A 318 41.32 -44.14 50.68
C LYS A 318 42.71 -44.07 50.06
N ASP A 319 43.01 -43.07 49.25
CA ASP A 319 44.35 -42.86 48.67
C ASP A 319 45.40 -42.60 49.75
N ASN A 320 45.05 -41.86 50.81
CA ASN A 320 45.89 -41.67 51.99
C ASN A 320 46.11 -42.98 52.76
N GLU A 321 45.09 -43.82 52.92
CA GLU A 321 45.18 -45.12 53.57
C GLU A 321 46.01 -46.13 52.75
N VAL A 322 45.83 -46.20 51.43
CA VAL A 322 46.69 -46.97 50.51
C VAL A 322 48.13 -46.48 50.61
N SER A 323 48.34 -45.17 50.68
CA SER A 323 49.66 -44.58 50.89
C SER A 323 50.25 -44.90 52.28
N ARG A 324 49.44 -45.11 53.32
CA ARG A 324 49.91 -45.58 54.63
C ARG A 324 50.33 -47.06 54.55
N LEU A 325 49.47 -47.91 54.01
CA LEU A 325 49.72 -49.34 53.84
C LEU A 325 50.96 -49.62 52.98
N ASN A 326 51.17 -48.87 51.88
CA ASN A 326 52.38 -48.99 51.06
C ASN A 326 53.67 -48.67 51.86
N ARG A 327 53.66 -47.66 52.74
CA ARG A 327 54.81 -47.36 53.62
C ARG A 327 55.04 -48.46 54.66
N GLU A 328 54.00 -49.17 55.08
CA GLU A 328 54.12 -50.33 55.97
C GLU A 328 54.63 -51.58 55.23
N VAL A 329 54.23 -51.78 53.96
CA VAL A 329 54.81 -52.81 53.08
C VAL A 329 56.31 -52.60 52.85
N GLU A 330 56.78 -51.37 52.61
CA GLU A 330 58.22 -51.12 52.48
C GLU A 330 58.98 -51.35 53.80
N LYS A 331 58.46 -50.93 54.96
CA LYS A 331 59.05 -51.27 56.28
C LYS A 331 59.15 -52.79 56.48
N LEU A 332 58.10 -53.55 56.18
CA LEU A 332 58.10 -55.00 56.30
C LEU A 332 59.10 -55.67 55.34
N LYS A 333 59.34 -55.09 54.15
CA LYS A 333 60.41 -55.53 53.24
C LYS A 333 61.80 -55.26 53.82
N GLU A 334 62.03 -54.09 54.42
CA GLU A 334 63.29 -53.74 55.10
C GLU A 334 63.55 -54.66 56.30
N GLU A 335 62.55 -54.91 57.13
CA GLU A 335 62.60 -55.87 58.24
C GLU A 335 62.87 -57.29 57.75
N MET A 336 62.15 -57.77 56.73
CA MET A 336 62.38 -59.07 56.10
C MET A 336 63.82 -59.20 55.56
N ASN A 337 64.35 -58.14 54.94
CA ASN A 337 65.74 -58.11 54.45
C ASN A 337 66.75 -58.14 55.63
N SER A 338 66.49 -57.40 56.71
CA SER A 338 67.27 -57.45 57.96
C SER A 338 67.27 -58.86 58.57
N HIS A 339 66.12 -59.53 58.61
CA HIS A 339 66.00 -60.92 59.04
C HIS A 339 66.73 -61.90 58.10
N LEU A 340 66.64 -61.71 56.77
CA LEU A 340 67.36 -62.51 55.79
C LEU A 340 68.89 -62.39 55.95
N ILE A 341 69.40 -61.19 56.25
CA ILE A 341 70.81 -60.96 56.55
C ILE A 341 71.22 -61.66 57.85
N LYS A 342 70.42 -61.55 58.92
CA LYS A 342 70.64 -62.25 60.21
C LYS A 342 70.65 -63.77 60.04
N VAL A 343 69.73 -64.34 59.25
CA VAL A 343 69.66 -65.77 58.95
C VAL A 343 70.90 -66.22 58.15
N LYS A 344 71.31 -65.48 57.11
CA LYS A 344 72.56 -65.77 56.37
C LYS A 344 73.80 -65.71 57.26
N TRP A 345 73.87 -64.75 58.19
CA TRP A 345 74.95 -64.67 59.18
C TRP A 345 74.96 -65.88 60.11
N ALA A 346 73.80 -66.25 60.68
CA ALA A 346 73.68 -67.41 61.58
C ALA A 346 73.98 -68.74 60.86
N GLN A 347 73.54 -68.88 59.60
CA GLN A 347 73.84 -70.03 58.74
C GLN A 347 75.35 -70.15 58.47
N ASN A 348 76.02 -69.04 58.16
CA ASN A 348 77.47 -69.01 57.98
C ASN A 348 78.22 -69.29 59.29
N LYS A 349 77.73 -68.80 60.43
CA LYS A 349 78.30 -69.07 61.76
C LYS A 349 78.20 -70.55 62.12
N LEU A 350 77.00 -71.14 62.00
CA LEU A 350 76.75 -72.55 62.22
C LEU A 350 77.59 -73.44 61.29
N LYS A 351 77.78 -73.03 60.03
CA LYS A 351 78.70 -73.72 59.10
C LYS A 351 80.14 -73.70 59.64
N SER A 352 80.65 -72.54 60.03
CA SER A 352 82.02 -72.43 60.59
C SER A 352 82.21 -73.23 61.88
N GLU A 353 81.17 -73.33 62.72
CA GLU A 353 81.18 -74.15 63.93
C GLU A 353 81.08 -75.66 63.62
N GLY A 354 80.33 -76.04 62.58
CA GLY A 354 80.27 -77.41 62.08
C GLY A 354 81.60 -77.88 61.49
N ASP A 355 82.26 -77.01 60.72
CA ASP A 355 83.60 -77.26 60.17
C ASP A 355 84.65 -77.36 61.30
N ALA A 356 84.61 -76.48 62.30
CA ALA A 356 85.49 -76.56 63.48
C ALA A 356 85.21 -77.80 64.36
N HIS A 357 83.94 -78.17 64.56
CA HIS A 357 83.56 -79.39 65.29
C HIS A 357 83.97 -80.67 64.54
N LYS A 358 83.97 -80.64 63.20
CA LYS A 358 84.54 -81.74 62.40
C LYS A 358 86.04 -81.87 62.66
N GLU A 359 86.78 -80.76 62.63
CA GLU A 359 88.22 -80.74 62.92
C GLU A 359 88.54 -81.27 64.34
N THR A 360 87.79 -80.85 65.37
CA THR A 360 88.00 -81.35 66.74
C THR A 360 87.58 -82.80 66.91
N LYS A 361 86.52 -83.26 66.22
CA LYS A 361 86.11 -84.68 66.20
C LYS A 361 87.15 -85.58 65.55
N ASP A 362 87.78 -85.14 64.47
CA ASP A 362 88.83 -85.93 63.80
C ASP A 362 90.13 -85.93 64.62
N LYS A 363 90.49 -84.83 65.29
CA LYS A 363 91.55 -84.81 66.33
C LYS A 363 91.23 -85.73 67.52
N LEU A 364 89.97 -85.78 67.96
CA LEU A 364 89.52 -86.67 69.05
C LEU A 364 89.62 -88.16 68.64
N ARG A 365 89.35 -88.49 67.37
CA ARG A 365 89.58 -89.84 66.84
C ARG A 365 91.06 -90.21 66.86
N GLU A 366 91.93 -89.30 66.44
CA GLU A 366 93.39 -89.49 66.47
C GLU A 366 93.90 -89.73 67.90
N THR A 367 93.48 -88.92 68.88
CA THR A 367 93.88 -89.11 70.29
C THR A 367 93.24 -90.34 70.92
N THR A 368 92.01 -90.72 70.53
CA THR A 368 91.38 -91.97 70.97
C THR A 368 92.12 -93.19 70.43
N SER A 369 92.64 -93.14 69.20
CA SER A 369 93.48 -94.20 68.63
C SER A 369 94.80 -94.35 69.41
N LYS A 370 95.44 -93.24 69.77
CA LYS A 370 96.66 -93.23 70.61
C LYS A 370 96.37 -93.74 72.03
N LEU A 371 95.21 -93.41 72.59
CA LEU A 371 94.76 -93.91 73.89
C LEU A 371 94.45 -95.43 73.86
N ALA A 372 93.93 -95.95 72.75
CA ALA A 372 93.69 -97.39 72.59
C ALA A 372 95.02 -98.17 72.57
N GLN A 373 96.00 -97.69 71.81
CA GLN A 373 97.36 -98.23 71.78
C GLN A 373 98.02 -98.20 73.17
N ALA A 374 98.00 -97.04 73.86
CA ALA A 374 98.52 -96.93 75.22
C ALA A 374 97.77 -97.83 76.23
N LYS A 375 96.48 -98.10 76.01
CA LYS A 375 95.73 -99.06 76.85
C LYS A 375 96.20 -100.49 76.64
N GLU A 376 96.40 -100.92 75.40
CA GLU A 376 96.95 -102.23 75.06
C GLU A 376 98.32 -102.46 75.72
N GLU A 377 99.19 -101.43 75.67
CA GLU A 377 100.47 -101.39 76.39
C GLU A 377 100.27 -101.54 77.93
N THR A 378 99.33 -100.83 78.55
CA THR A 378 99.07 -100.97 80.00
C THR A 378 98.40 -102.28 80.40
N GLU A 379 97.61 -102.91 79.53
CA GLU A 379 96.96 -104.20 79.79
C GLU A 379 98.00 -105.32 79.83
N GLN A 380 98.98 -105.26 78.92
CA GLN A 380 100.15 -106.14 78.91
C GLN A 380 100.99 -105.98 80.20
N ILE A 381 101.16 -104.75 80.71
CA ILE A 381 101.81 -104.50 82.01
C ILE A 381 100.99 -105.09 83.17
N ARG A 382 99.68 -104.86 83.20
CA ARG A 382 98.83 -105.28 84.33
C ARG A 382 98.74 -106.80 84.46
N LYS A 383 98.81 -107.52 83.33
CA LYS A 383 98.90 -108.98 83.28
C LYS A 383 100.14 -109.51 84.01
N ASN A 384 101.31 -108.91 83.76
CA ASN A 384 102.55 -109.25 84.47
C ASN A 384 102.46 -108.98 86.00
N CYS A 385 101.70 -107.97 86.41
CA CYS A 385 101.53 -107.64 87.83
C CYS A 385 100.57 -108.57 88.59
N GLN A 386 99.56 -109.16 87.94
CA GLN A 386 98.60 -110.04 88.64
C GLN A 386 99.23 -111.36 89.11
N ASP A 387 100.17 -111.92 88.34
CA ASP A 387 100.87 -113.15 88.75
C ASP A 387 101.85 -112.91 89.92
N MET A 388 102.30 -111.67 90.15
CA MET A 388 103.13 -111.27 91.29
C MET A 388 102.34 -111.20 92.62
N ILE A 389 101.04 -110.89 92.58
CA ILE A 389 100.22 -110.68 93.77
C ILE A 389 99.71 -112.01 94.35
N ARG A 390 99.50 -113.01 93.50
CA ARG A 390 98.98 -114.35 93.89
C ARG A 390 99.85 -115.04 94.94
N THR A 391 101.16 -114.80 94.92
CA THR A 391 102.16 -115.34 95.87
C THR A 391 102.23 -114.61 97.21
N TYR A 392 101.40 -113.58 97.46
CA TYR A 392 101.51 -112.71 98.64
C TYR A 392 100.28 -112.73 99.57
N GLN A 393 99.24 -113.51 99.27
CA GLN A 393 97.93 -113.42 99.95
C GLN A 393 97.65 -114.53 100.99
N GLU A 394 98.62 -115.40 101.29
CA GLU A 394 98.42 -116.58 102.14
C GLU A 394 98.86 -116.41 103.62
N SER A 395 99.21 -115.19 104.08
CA SER A 395 100.08 -115.03 105.27
C SER A 395 99.57 -114.25 106.50
N GLU A 396 98.47 -113.48 106.48
CA GLU A 396 98.07 -112.63 107.65
C GLU A 396 96.56 -112.62 108.00
N GLU A 397 95.98 -113.79 108.33
CA GLU A 397 94.82 -113.83 109.23
C GLU A 397 95.30 -113.99 110.69
N LEU A 398 95.21 -112.94 111.54
CA LEU A 398 94.95 -113.09 113.00
C LEU A 398 94.87 -111.74 113.78
N ARG A 399 93.83 -111.64 114.64
CA ARG A 399 93.62 -110.64 115.74
C ARG A 399 93.27 -109.20 115.33
N SER A 400 92.40 -108.49 116.05
CA SER A 400 91.38 -108.92 117.02
C SER A 400 90.25 -107.90 117.08
N ASN A 401 89.01 -108.38 117.17
CA ASN A 401 87.86 -107.62 117.60
C ASN A 401 87.43 -108.07 119.01
N GLU A 402 86.41 -107.39 119.54
CA GLU A 402 85.42 -107.86 120.52
C GLU A 402 85.66 -107.61 122.04
N LEU A 403 84.51 -107.36 122.69
CA LEU A 403 84.16 -107.29 124.12
C LEU A 403 84.23 -105.95 124.89
N ASP A 404 83.43 -105.93 125.96
CA ASP A 404 83.28 -104.95 127.06
C ASP A 404 82.81 -103.52 126.77
N ALA A 405 82.20 -103.31 125.61
CA ALA A 405 81.30 -102.18 125.35
C ALA A 405 79.94 -102.24 126.12
N LYS A 406 79.78 -103.05 127.19
CA LYS A 406 78.45 -103.51 127.67
C LYS A 406 77.99 -103.15 129.10
N LEU A 407 78.82 -102.60 129.99
CA LEU A 407 78.43 -102.41 131.41
C LEU A 407 77.97 -100.99 131.82
N ARG A 408 78.18 -99.94 131.01
CA ARG A 408 77.86 -98.55 131.40
C ARG A 408 76.52 -98.02 130.90
N GLN A 409 75.89 -98.69 129.93
CA GLN A 409 74.70 -98.18 129.23
C GLN A 409 73.41 -98.29 130.06
N THR A 410 73.20 -99.45 130.71
CA THR A 410 71.91 -99.88 131.29
C THR A 410 71.40 -99.09 132.50
N LYS A 411 72.13 -98.07 132.97
CA LYS A 411 71.76 -97.26 134.14
C LYS A 411 71.27 -95.84 133.82
N VAL A 412 71.46 -95.38 132.58
CA VAL A 412 71.00 -94.05 132.12
C VAL A 412 69.61 -94.12 131.47
N GLU A 413 69.25 -95.28 130.92
CA GLU A 413 68.05 -95.46 130.10
C GLU A 413 66.73 -95.45 130.90
N LEU A 414 66.77 -95.73 132.21
CA LEU A 414 65.57 -95.89 133.04
C LEU A 414 64.94 -94.57 133.52
N GLU A 415 65.73 -93.53 133.80
CA GLU A 415 65.19 -92.22 134.21
C GLU A 415 64.59 -91.46 133.01
N LYS A 416 65.23 -91.60 131.85
CA LYS A 416 64.80 -91.03 130.57
C LYS A 416 63.36 -91.42 130.21
N HIS A 417 63.01 -92.69 130.38
CA HIS A 417 61.72 -93.25 129.97
C HIS A 417 60.50 -92.72 130.76
N LYS A 418 60.68 -92.11 131.94
CA LYS A 418 59.58 -91.49 132.69
C LYS A 418 59.27 -90.07 132.23
N GLN A 419 60.30 -89.26 131.95
CA GLN A 419 60.09 -87.90 131.43
C GLN A 419 59.40 -87.95 130.05
N GLU A 420 59.89 -88.84 129.17
CA GLU A 420 59.39 -88.99 127.79
C GLU A 420 57.90 -89.36 127.68
N GLN A 421 57.29 -90.01 128.70
CA GLN A 421 55.84 -90.29 128.70
C GLN A 421 54.99 -89.03 128.95
N THR A 422 55.48 -88.08 129.74
CA THR A 422 54.75 -86.84 130.05
C THR A 422 54.72 -85.90 128.85
N ASP A 423 55.88 -85.72 128.20
CA ASP A 423 56.03 -84.78 127.09
C ASP A 423 55.27 -85.23 125.83
N GLN A 424 55.11 -86.55 125.64
CA GLN A 424 54.31 -87.10 124.54
C GLN A 424 52.81 -86.75 124.65
N LEU A 425 52.24 -86.78 125.86
CA LEU A 425 50.80 -86.51 126.06
C LEU A 425 50.43 -85.04 125.77
N GLU A 426 51.27 -84.09 126.15
CA GLU A 426 51.03 -82.67 125.86
C GLU A 426 51.17 -82.37 124.36
N VAL A 427 52.14 -83.00 123.68
CA VAL A 427 52.28 -82.92 122.21
C VAL A 427 51.04 -83.48 121.49
N HIS A 428 50.43 -84.56 121.99
CA HIS A 428 49.17 -85.06 121.45
C HIS A 428 48.00 -84.10 121.70
N ARG A 429 47.93 -83.44 122.87
CA ARG A 429 46.89 -82.46 123.22
C ARG A 429 46.94 -81.21 122.34
N VAL A 430 48.13 -80.66 122.10
CA VAL A 430 48.33 -79.50 121.23
C VAL A 430 47.96 -79.84 119.77
N LYS A 431 48.49 -80.95 119.23
CA LYS A 431 48.21 -81.38 117.85
C LYS A 431 46.73 -81.67 117.61
N ALA A 432 46.01 -82.22 118.59
CA ALA A 432 44.56 -82.43 118.46
C ALA A 432 43.81 -81.09 118.29
N LYS A 433 44.17 -80.07 119.08
CA LYS A 433 43.56 -78.75 118.98
C LYS A 433 43.88 -78.05 117.65
N GLU A 434 45.13 -78.11 117.21
CA GLU A 434 45.55 -77.58 115.89
C GLU A 434 44.77 -78.23 114.74
N LEU A 435 44.53 -79.55 114.82
CA LEU A 435 43.74 -80.29 113.82
C LEU A 435 42.27 -79.85 113.81
N ASP A 436 41.67 -79.55 114.96
CA ASP A 436 40.27 -79.10 115.06
C ASP A 436 40.10 -77.61 114.68
N ASP A 437 41.07 -76.77 114.99
CA ASP A 437 41.09 -75.37 114.53
C ASP A 437 41.32 -75.29 113.01
N LEU A 438 42.17 -76.16 112.45
CA LEU A 438 42.36 -76.29 110.99
C LEU A 438 41.12 -76.87 110.28
N LYS A 439 40.41 -77.85 110.87
CA LYS A 439 39.10 -78.32 110.34
C LYS A 439 38.07 -77.19 110.30
N ARG A 440 38.04 -76.32 111.31
CA ARG A 440 37.09 -75.21 111.39
C ARG A 440 37.37 -74.19 110.30
N SER A 441 38.62 -73.74 110.17
CA SER A 441 39.06 -72.82 109.10
C SER A 441 38.83 -73.41 107.70
N TYR A 442 39.11 -74.71 107.50
CA TYR A 442 38.80 -75.38 106.23
C TYR A 442 37.30 -75.40 105.93
N LYS A 443 36.44 -75.58 106.94
CA LYS A 443 34.99 -75.58 106.74
C LYS A 443 34.43 -74.17 106.51
N GLU A 444 34.87 -73.18 107.27
CA GLU A 444 34.54 -71.77 107.05
C GLU A 444 34.93 -71.35 105.62
N GLY A 445 36.16 -71.65 105.20
CA GLY A 445 36.62 -71.41 103.83
C GLY A 445 35.85 -72.20 102.75
N MET A 446 35.33 -73.39 103.06
CA MET A 446 34.49 -74.17 102.15
C MET A 446 33.07 -73.60 102.02
N ASP A 447 32.48 -73.13 103.13
CA ASP A 447 31.16 -72.50 103.15
C ASP A 447 31.21 -71.09 102.50
N GLU A 448 32.34 -70.36 102.65
CA GLU A 448 32.66 -69.19 101.83
C GLU A 448 32.80 -69.54 100.34
N LEU A 449 33.48 -70.63 99.99
CA LEU A 449 33.58 -71.09 98.59
C LEU A 449 32.21 -71.45 97.99
N ILE A 450 31.31 -72.04 98.78
CA ILE A 450 29.94 -72.38 98.37
C ILE A 450 29.09 -71.12 98.19
N THR A 451 29.15 -70.15 99.12
CA THR A 451 28.41 -68.89 99.00
C THR A 451 28.95 -68.02 97.85
N LEU A 452 30.27 -67.95 97.66
CA LEU A 452 30.89 -67.27 96.51
C LEU A 452 30.55 -67.95 95.18
N ARG A 453 30.53 -69.29 95.09
CA ARG A 453 30.05 -70.02 93.91
C ARG A 453 28.57 -69.76 93.62
N THR A 454 27.74 -69.70 94.66
CA THR A 454 26.31 -69.39 94.52
C THR A 454 26.11 -67.96 94.02
N LYS A 455 26.87 -66.99 94.56
CA LYS A 455 26.83 -65.59 94.13
C LYS A 455 27.36 -65.40 92.71
N LEU A 456 28.44 -66.10 92.34
CA LEU A 456 28.92 -66.17 90.95
C LEU A 456 27.82 -66.68 90.04
N LYS A 457 27.21 -67.83 90.38
CA LYS A 457 26.12 -68.40 89.59
C LYS A 457 24.94 -67.44 89.42
N CYS A 458 24.49 -66.75 90.48
CA CYS A 458 23.41 -65.77 90.35
C CYS A 458 23.79 -64.61 89.39
N LEU A 459 25.04 -64.15 89.42
CA LEU A 459 25.53 -63.12 88.49
C LEU A 459 25.70 -63.66 87.06
N GLU A 460 26.06 -64.94 86.90
CA GLU A 460 26.11 -65.64 85.61
C GLU A 460 24.71 -65.92 85.04
N ASP A 461 23.70 -66.18 85.87
CA ASP A 461 22.29 -66.36 85.50
C ASP A 461 21.59 -65.01 85.19
N GLU A 462 22.06 -63.90 85.78
CA GLU A 462 21.60 -62.53 85.47
C GLU A 462 22.28 -61.95 84.22
N ARG A 463 23.56 -62.26 83.98
CA ARG A 463 24.33 -61.79 82.83
C ARG A 463 23.61 -61.91 81.47
N PRO A 464 23.04 -63.06 81.05
CA PRO A 464 22.36 -63.17 79.76
C PRO A 464 21.13 -62.25 79.67
N ARG A 465 20.46 -61.94 80.78
CA ARG A 465 19.32 -61.00 80.80
C ARG A 465 19.77 -59.57 80.47
N TRP A 466 20.93 -59.17 80.98
CA TRP A 466 21.53 -57.87 80.66
C TRP A 466 22.11 -57.84 79.24
N GLU A 467 22.66 -58.96 78.74
CA GLU A 467 23.11 -59.09 77.35
C GLU A 467 21.92 -59.07 76.36
N ASP A 468 20.77 -59.68 76.71
CA ASP A 468 19.51 -59.58 75.97
C ASP A 468 18.97 -58.14 75.95
N GLU A 469 18.92 -57.46 77.11
CA GLU A 469 18.39 -56.09 77.19
C GLU A 469 19.30 -55.10 76.44
N LEU A 470 20.62 -55.25 76.55
CA LEU A 470 21.59 -54.51 75.73
C LEU A 470 21.42 -54.82 74.23
N SER A 471 21.06 -56.04 73.85
CA SER A 471 20.79 -56.40 72.46
C SER A 471 19.52 -55.74 71.94
N LYS A 472 18.43 -55.71 72.71
CA LYS A 472 17.20 -54.95 72.40
C LYS A 472 17.49 -53.46 72.23
N TYR A 473 18.27 -52.86 73.13
CA TYR A 473 18.66 -51.45 72.99
C TYR A 473 19.54 -51.21 71.75
N ARG A 474 20.45 -52.13 71.41
CA ARG A 474 21.23 -52.06 70.15
C ARG A 474 20.33 -52.18 68.92
N GLU A 475 19.35 -53.06 68.92
CA GLU A 475 18.36 -53.19 67.83
C GLU A 475 17.52 -51.92 67.67
N ILE A 476 17.02 -51.35 68.78
CA ILE A 476 16.26 -50.10 68.77
C ILE A 476 17.14 -48.95 68.23
N ILE A 477 18.38 -48.82 68.70
CA ILE A 477 19.33 -47.80 68.22
C ILE A 477 19.66 -48.01 66.74
N ASN A 478 19.85 -49.24 66.28
CA ASN A 478 20.14 -49.54 64.88
C ASN A 478 18.91 -49.28 63.98
N ARG A 479 17.71 -49.59 64.45
CA ARG A 479 16.44 -49.26 63.77
C ARG A 479 16.22 -47.75 63.70
N GLN A 480 16.50 -47.03 64.78
CA GLN A 480 16.45 -45.57 64.82
C GLN A 480 17.51 -44.95 63.90
N LYS A 481 18.73 -45.46 63.85
CA LYS A 481 19.77 -45.02 62.90
C LYS A 481 19.38 -45.28 61.44
N ALA A 482 18.78 -46.44 61.15
CA ALA A 482 18.28 -46.75 59.81
C ALA A 482 17.12 -45.83 59.41
N GLU A 483 16.21 -45.53 60.33
CA GLU A 483 15.11 -44.60 60.11
C GLU A 483 15.58 -43.14 59.98
N ILE A 484 16.54 -42.69 60.81
CA ILE A 484 17.20 -41.38 60.68
C ILE A 484 17.94 -41.30 59.35
N GLY A 485 18.64 -42.35 58.92
CA GLY A 485 19.28 -42.43 57.61
C GLY A 485 18.26 -42.32 56.47
N ARG A 486 17.14 -43.04 56.56
CA ARG A 486 16.02 -42.95 55.60
C ARG A 486 15.35 -41.58 55.60
N GLN A 487 15.21 -40.93 56.76
CA GLN A 487 14.68 -39.58 56.87
C GLN A 487 15.69 -38.54 56.37
N SER A 488 16.99 -38.76 56.55
CA SER A 488 18.06 -37.90 56.02
C SER A 488 18.13 -38.03 54.51
N GLN A 489 18.08 -39.24 53.95
CA GLN A 489 17.95 -39.45 52.51
C GLN A 489 16.66 -38.83 51.98
N LYS A 490 15.55 -38.86 52.73
CA LYS A 490 14.30 -38.20 52.33
C LYS A 490 14.33 -36.69 52.42
N LEU A 491 15.08 -36.14 53.36
CA LEU A 491 15.39 -34.71 53.37
C LEU A 491 16.30 -34.39 52.20
N GLU A 492 17.35 -35.18 51.93
CA GLU A 492 18.22 -35.06 50.75
C GLU A 492 17.48 -35.28 49.42
N GLU A 493 16.35 -36.01 49.42
CA GLU A 493 15.41 -36.10 48.30
C GLU A 493 14.42 -34.92 48.26
N VAL A 494 14.06 -34.27 49.37
CA VAL A 494 13.13 -33.11 49.38
C VAL A 494 13.87 -31.79 49.19
N THR A 495 14.99 -31.59 49.86
CA THR A 495 16.01 -30.61 49.48
C THR A 495 16.48 -30.95 48.09
N ALA A 496 16.76 -32.23 47.77
CA ALA A 496 16.69 -32.79 46.42
C ALA A 496 15.77 -31.95 45.55
N LEU A 497 14.47 -32.03 45.86
CA LEU A 497 13.37 -31.35 45.22
C LEU A 497 13.14 -29.84 45.62
N GLU A 498 14.16 -29.01 45.97
CA GLU A 498 13.98 -27.59 46.44
C GLU A 498 14.95 -26.46 45.93
N ASP A 499 15.87 -26.69 44.98
CA ASP A 499 16.37 -25.71 43.96
C ASP A 499 16.34 -26.34 42.53
N ASP A 500 15.22 -27.07 42.37
CA ASP A 500 14.49 -28.07 41.46
C ASP A 500 12.80 -27.80 40.67
N ALA A 501 11.46 -27.20 40.93
CA ALA A 501 10.46 -26.32 41.98
C ALA A 501 10.51 -24.86 42.87
N GLU A 502 11.57 -24.07 43.32
CA GLU A 502 11.77 -22.57 43.53
C GLU A 502 13.07 -21.82 42.89
N GLN A 503 13.90 -22.39 41.95
CA GLN A 503 14.97 -21.89 40.98
C GLN A 503 14.92 -21.97 39.34
N ILE A 504 14.04 -22.62 38.48
CA ILE A 504 13.77 -22.22 37.03
C ILE A 504 13.02 -20.86 37.08
N THR A 505 12.57 -20.35 38.23
CA THR A 505 12.44 -18.90 38.48
C THR A 505 13.54 -18.19 37.70
N CYS A 506 14.80 -18.60 37.81
CA CYS A 506 15.87 -18.20 36.90
C CYS A 506 15.61 -18.52 35.40
N LEU A 507 15.64 -19.79 34.94
CA LEU A 507 15.55 -20.14 33.49
C LEU A 507 14.22 -19.78 32.80
N ARG A 508 13.17 -19.38 33.53
CA ARG A 508 11.88 -18.93 32.96
C ARG A 508 11.58 -17.48 33.26
N GLU A 509 12.06 -16.86 34.32
CA GLU A 509 12.18 -15.39 34.28
C GLU A 509 13.11 -15.01 33.13
N GLU A 510 14.08 -15.86 32.77
CA GLU A 510 14.81 -15.81 31.50
C GLU A 510 13.92 -16.07 30.27
N VAL A 511 13.09 -17.13 30.21
CA VAL A 511 12.14 -17.33 29.08
C VAL A 511 11.13 -16.19 28.93
N ASP A 512 10.61 -15.60 30.01
CA ASP A 512 9.71 -14.44 29.94
C ASP A 512 10.49 -13.17 29.57
N SER A 513 11.71 -12.98 30.09
CA SER A 513 12.60 -11.90 29.65
C SER A 513 12.88 -11.98 28.15
N LEU A 514 13.21 -13.17 27.63
CA LEU A 514 13.40 -13.44 26.21
C LEU A 514 12.09 -13.31 25.42
N THR A 515 10.94 -13.71 25.98
CA THR A 515 9.62 -13.58 25.34
C THR A 515 9.18 -12.11 25.25
N ASN A 516 9.46 -11.31 26.28
CA ASN A 516 9.24 -9.86 26.27
C ASN A 516 10.18 -9.19 25.26
N GLN A 517 11.48 -9.53 25.25
CA GLN A 517 12.43 -9.06 24.22
C GLN A 517 11.99 -9.45 22.80
N MET A 518 11.49 -10.68 22.59
CA MET A 518 10.92 -11.10 21.31
C MET A 518 9.66 -10.31 20.94
N SER A 519 8.81 -9.96 21.90
CA SER A 519 7.62 -9.11 21.68
C SER A 519 8.01 -7.67 21.34
N ASP A 520 9.05 -7.14 21.97
CA ASP A 520 9.61 -5.82 21.65
C ASP A 520 10.23 -5.80 20.24
N LEU A 521 11.05 -6.81 19.90
CA LEU A 521 11.63 -6.96 18.56
C LEU A 521 10.56 -7.20 17.48
N GLN A 522 9.48 -7.94 17.78
CA GLN A 522 8.35 -8.10 16.88
C GLN A 522 7.66 -6.76 16.60
N ARG A 523 7.45 -5.94 17.64
CA ARG A 523 6.85 -4.60 17.53
C ARG A 523 7.74 -3.63 16.76
N ASP A 524 9.06 -3.70 16.93
CA ASP A 524 10.02 -2.91 16.15
C ASP A 524 10.04 -3.35 14.67
N VAL A 525 9.90 -4.65 14.39
CA VAL A 525 9.73 -5.18 13.02
C VAL A 525 8.40 -4.74 12.42
N GLU A 526 7.29 -4.78 13.15
CA GLU A 526 5.99 -4.29 12.70
C GLU A 526 6.02 -2.79 12.41
N GLY A 527 6.52 -1.98 13.34
CA GLY A 527 6.74 -0.54 13.13
C GLY A 527 7.76 -0.24 12.03
N SER A 528 8.65 -1.19 11.66
CA SER A 528 9.51 -1.06 10.48
C SER A 528 8.75 -1.32 9.16
N ARG A 529 7.83 -2.28 9.15
CA ARG A 529 6.95 -2.57 8.01
C ARG A 529 5.92 -1.48 7.78
N GLU A 530 5.42 -0.84 8.84
CA GLU A 530 4.57 0.34 8.72
C GLU A 530 5.32 1.51 8.05
N ARG A 531 6.54 1.81 8.50
CA ARG A 531 7.41 2.81 7.86
C ARG A 531 7.80 2.43 6.42
N GLU A 532 8.02 1.15 6.13
CA GLU A 532 8.23 0.66 4.76
C GLU A 532 6.99 0.86 3.89
N ALA A 533 5.80 0.54 4.39
CA ALA A 533 4.53 0.75 3.70
C ALA A 533 4.23 2.25 3.47
N GLU A 534 4.57 3.13 4.41
CA GLU A 534 4.52 4.58 4.21
C GLU A 534 5.48 5.03 3.11
N LEU A 535 6.74 4.58 3.15
CA LEU A 535 7.75 4.89 2.12
C LEU A 535 7.37 4.36 0.74
N LEU A 536 6.75 3.18 0.66
CA LEU A 536 6.17 2.64 -0.57
C LEU A 536 4.99 3.49 -1.05
N GLY A 537 4.10 3.93 -0.16
CA GLY A 537 3.01 4.86 -0.47
C GLY A 537 3.47 6.26 -0.90
N PHE A 538 4.60 6.75 -0.36
CA PHE A 538 5.26 7.96 -0.86
C PHE A 538 5.88 7.71 -2.24
N THR A 539 6.50 6.55 -2.47
CA THR A 539 7.09 6.16 -3.75
C THR A 539 6.01 6.00 -4.83
N GLU A 540 4.85 5.42 -4.51
CA GLU A 540 3.69 5.35 -5.38
C GLU A 540 3.19 6.75 -5.76
N LYS A 541 2.99 7.64 -4.77
CA LYS A 541 2.57 9.04 -5.01
C LYS A 541 3.57 9.81 -5.87
N LEU A 542 4.88 9.61 -5.65
CA LEU A 542 5.94 10.21 -6.46
C LEU A 542 5.95 9.64 -7.88
N SER A 543 5.81 8.32 -8.05
CA SER A 543 5.76 7.65 -9.35
C SER A 543 4.53 8.05 -10.17
N SER A 544 3.35 8.07 -9.53
CA SER A 544 2.09 8.55 -10.10
C SER A 544 2.20 10.01 -10.54
N LYS A 545 2.75 10.89 -9.68
CA LYS A 545 2.95 12.31 -10.03
C LYS A 545 4.01 12.50 -11.12
N ASN A 546 5.05 11.68 -11.17
CA ASN A 546 6.04 11.67 -12.24
C ASN A 546 5.41 11.24 -13.57
N ALA A 547 4.58 10.18 -13.57
CA ALA A 547 3.83 9.75 -14.75
C ALA A 547 2.82 10.82 -15.23
N GLN A 548 2.16 11.52 -14.31
CA GLN A 548 1.31 12.68 -14.64
C GLN A 548 2.15 13.79 -15.29
N LEU A 549 3.27 14.20 -14.68
CA LEU A 549 4.14 15.25 -15.21
C LEU A 549 4.77 14.86 -16.55
N GLN A 550 5.08 13.59 -16.78
CA GLN A 550 5.52 13.08 -18.09
C GLN A 550 4.38 13.14 -19.12
N SER A 551 3.16 12.79 -18.75
CA SER A 551 1.98 12.93 -19.62
C SER A 551 1.71 14.39 -20.00
N GLU A 552 1.76 15.30 -19.02
CA GLU A 552 1.64 16.75 -19.23
C GLU A 552 2.78 17.29 -20.10
N SER A 553 4.02 16.85 -19.86
CA SER A 553 5.19 17.19 -20.68
C SER A 553 5.04 16.71 -22.12
N ASN A 554 4.60 15.48 -22.34
CA ASN A 554 4.36 14.92 -23.68
C ASN A 554 3.20 15.64 -24.40
N ALA A 555 2.15 16.04 -23.68
CA ALA A 555 1.05 16.82 -24.22
C ALA A 555 1.44 18.28 -24.52
N LEU A 556 2.38 18.87 -23.77
CA LEU A 556 2.99 20.17 -24.07
C LEU A 556 3.95 20.07 -25.26
N GLN A 557 4.80 19.04 -25.32
CA GLN A 557 5.69 18.79 -26.46
C GLN A 557 4.89 18.61 -27.74
N SER A 558 3.82 17.82 -27.72
CA SER A 558 2.91 17.65 -28.88
C SER A 558 2.31 18.98 -29.37
N LYS A 559 2.07 19.95 -28.47
CA LYS A 559 1.64 21.31 -28.83
C LYS A 559 2.79 22.15 -29.39
N VAL A 560 4.00 22.02 -28.84
CA VAL A 560 5.21 22.67 -29.38
C VAL A 560 5.51 22.15 -30.79
N ASP A 561 5.41 20.85 -31.03
CA ASP A 561 5.64 20.22 -32.34
C ASP A 561 4.60 20.68 -33.37
N LEU A 562 3.33 20.79 -32.97
CA LEU A 562 2.25 21.33 -33.81
C LEU A 562 2.45 22.82 -34.12
N LEU A 563 2.81 23.64 -33.13
CA LEU A 563 3.10 25.06 -33.33
C LEU A 563 4.37 25.29 -34.15
N THR A 564 5.38 24.45 -34.00
CA THR A 564 6.61 24.46 -34.80
C THR A 564 6.31 24.06 -36.25
N SER A 565 5.47 23.05 -36.46
CA SER A 565 5.00 22.67 -37.81
C SER A 565 4.22 23.80 -38.47
N SER A 566 3.34 24.48 -37.71
CA SER A 566 2.60 25.66 -38.19
C SER A 566 3.51 26.85 -38.50
N LEU A 567 4.53 27.11 -37.67
CA LEU A 567 5.56 28.12 -37.94
C LEU A 567 6.36 27.79 -39.20
N ASN A 568 6.79 26.54 -39.37
CA ASN A 568 7.51 26.09 -40.56
C ASN A 568 6.65 26.21 -41.83
N GLU A 569 5.35 25.90 -41.75
CA GLU A 569 4.39 26.15 -42.85
C GLU A 569 4.25 27.64 -43.19
N ILE A 570 4.15 28.51 -42.18
CA ILE A 570 4.02 29.96 -42.37
C ILE A 570 5.33 30.54 -42.92
N GLN A 571 6.48 30.06 -42.45
CA GLN A 571 7.79 30.42 -42.97
C GLN A 571 7.96 29.96 -44.43
N ALA A 572 7.59 28.73 -44.78
CA ALA A 572 7.64 28.26 -46.16
C ALA A 572 6.74 29.09 -47.10
N LYS A 573 5.56 29.51 -46.63
CA LYS A 573 4.66 30.43 -47.36
C LYS A 573 5.25 31.84 -47.47
N LEU A 574 5.99 32.31 -46.47
CA LEU A 574 6.73 33.58 -46.51
C LEU A 574 7.92 33.51 -47.48
N GLU A 575 8.68 32.42 -47.48
CA GLU A 575 9.78 32.18 -48.41
C GLU A 575 9.28 32.04 -49.85
N GLU A 576 8.17 31.36 -50.09
CA GLU A 576 7.54 31.29 -51.42
C GLU A 576 7.03 32.66 -51.88
N THR A 577 6.36 33.43 -51.02
CA THR A 577 5.87 34.77 -51.39
C THR A 577 7.00 35.77 -51.60
N ASN A 578 8.10 35.69 -50.84
CA ASN A 578 9.32 36.44 -51.11
C ASN A 578 9.96 36.03 -52.45
N ARG A 579 10.08 34.73 -52.74
CA ARG A 579 10.59 34.23 -54.03
C ARG A 579 9.74 34.70 -55.22
N LEU A 580 8.41 34.77 -55.06
CA LEU A 580 7.49 35.32 -56.05
C LEU A 580 7.64 36.85 -56.19
N LEU A 581 7.89 37.57 -55.10
CA LEU A 581 8.17 39.01 -55.10
C LEU A 581 9.50 39.34 -55.78
N ASP A 582 10.56 38.55 -55.52
CA ASP A 582 11.86 38.66 -56.19
C ASP A 582 11.73 38.37 -57.69
N GLU A 583 11.03 37.30 -58.07
CA GLU A 583 10.78 36.97 -59.47
C GLU A 583 9.96 38.05 -60.18
N LYS A 584 8.95 38.64 -59.51
CA LYS A 584 8.21 39.78 -60.05
C LYS A 584 9.04 41.06 -60.14
N SER A 585 9.92 41.30 -59.17
CA SER A 585 10.88 42.42 -59.21
C SER A 585 11.92 42.24 -60.31
N ARG A 586 12.33 41.00 -60.59
CA ARG A 586 13.22 40.63 -61.71
C ARG A 586 12.52 40.81 -63.05
N GLN A 587 11.26 40.38 -63.18
CA GLN A 587 10.44 40.61 -64.37
C GLN A 587 10.22 42.11 -64.62
N LEU A 588 9.91 42.90 -63.58
CA LEU A 588 9.77 44.35 -63.68
C LEU A 588 11.06 45.02 -64.18
N LYS A 589 12.21 44.69 -63.60
CA LYS A 589 13.52 45.21 -64.04
C LYS A 589 13.87 44.80 -65.48
N GLN A 590 13.43 43.63 -65.93
CA GLN A 590 13.61 43.21 -67.32
C GLN A 590 12.73 44.02 -68.28
N GLU A 591 11.46 44.26 -67.94
CA GLU A 591 10.57 45.15 -68.70
C GLU A 591 11.10 46.60 -68.70
N GLU A 592 11.56 47.14 -67.56
CA GLU A 592 12.19 48.47 -67.47
C GLU A 592 13.39 48.62 -68.42
N VAL A 593 14.25 47.59 -68.50
CA VAL A 593 15.39 47.57 -69.44
C VAL A 593 14.92 47.46 -70.89
N LEU A 594 13.93 46.62 -71.20
CA LEU A 594 13.36 46.52 -72.56
C LEU A 594 12.71 47.84 -73.00
N ARG A 595 11.98 48.52 -72.10
CA ARG A 595 11.41 49.85 -72.36
C ARG A 595 12.47 50.93 -72.52
N ALA A 596 13.54 50.89 -71.74
CA ALA A 596 14.67 51.79 -71.93
C ALA A 596 15.37 51.57 -73.29
N GLN A 597 15.47 50.33 -73.76
CA GLN A 597 15.99 50.00 -75.08
C GLN A 597 15.03 50.43 -76.21
N GLU A 598 13.73 50.19 -76.07
CA GLU A 598 12.67 50.64 -76.97
C GLU A 598 12.73 52.17 -77.13
N VAL A 599 12.69 52.92 -76.01
CA VAL A 599 12.81 54.39 -76.01
C VAL A 599 14.13 54.86 -76.62
N GLN A 600 15.27 54.18 -76.37
CA GLN A 600 16.53 54.55 -77.00
C GLN A 600 16.53 54.28 -78.51
N SER A 601 15.93 53.19 -78.99
CA SER A 601 15.80 52.90 -80.43
C SER A 601 14.91 53.92 -81.14
N LEU A 602 13.74 54.24 -80.56
CA LEU A 602 12.83 55.25 -81.09
C LEU A 602 13.45 56.66 -81.07
N GLN A 603 14.25 56.99 -80.05
CA GLN A 603 14.98 58.27 -80.01
C GLN A 603 16.10 58.33 -81.07
N LYS A 604 16.82 57.22 -81.32
CA LYS A 604 17.80 57.12 -82.42
C LYS A 604 17.15 57.21 -83.80
N GLU A 605 16.01 56.55 -83.99
CA GLU A 605 15.22 56.62 -85.23
C GLU A 605 14.70 58.04 -85.47
N ARG A 606 14.15 58.68 -84.44
CA ARG A 606 13.76 60.09 -84.46
C ARG A 606 14.92 61.02 -84.80
N GLU A 607 16.10 60.80 -84.22
CA GLU A 607 17.32 61.58 -84.53
C GLU A 607 17.78 61.38 -85.97
N ALA A 608 17.74 60.15 -86.49
CA ALA A 608 18.04 59.83 -87.88
C ALA A 608 17.05 60.49 -88.85
N LEU A 609 15.75 60.37 -88.61
CA LEU A 609 14.69 61.04 -89.38
C LEU A 609 14.79 62.57 -89.29
N GLN A 610 15.17 63.11 -88.13
CA GLN A 610 15.38 64.55 -87.97
C GLN A 610 16.62 65.04 -88.73
N ALA A 611 17.68 64.22 -88.82
CA ALA A 611 18.84 64.48 -89.65
C ALA A 611 18.53 64.35 -91.15
N GLU A 612 17.75 63.35 -91.57
CA GLU A 612 17.27 63.22 -92.96
C GLU A 612 16.39 64.41 -93.35
N VAL A 613 15.44 64.80 -92.51
CA VAL A 613 14.61 66.01 -92.71
C VAL A 613 15.48 67.27 -92.78
N ALA A 614 16.59 67.36 -92.06
CA ALA A 614 17.54 68.46 -92.19
C ALA A 614 18.30 68.41 -93.53
N GLN A 615 18.78 67.24 -93.96
CA GLN A 615 19.45 67.05 -95.26
C GLN A 615 18.50 67.33 -96.45
N LEU A 616 17.24 66.92 -96.34
CA LEU A 616 16.21 67.20 -97.34
C LEU A 616 15.84 68.69 -97.37
N LYS A 617 15.80 69.38 -96.21
CA LYS A 617 15.62 70.84 -96.17
C LYS A 617 16.79 71.56 -96.84
N THR A 618 18.03 71.24 -96.48
CA THR A 618 19.21 71.86 -97.11
C THR A 618 19.27 71.52 -98.60
N ARG A 619 18.94 70.29 -99.04
CA ARG A 619 18.91 69.97 -100.47
C ARG A 619 17.76 70.69 -101.21
N VAL A 620 16.63 70.95 -100.56
CA VAL A 620 15.55 71.78 -101.11
C VAL A 620 15.96 73.26 -101.17
N GLU A 621 16.77 73.75 -100.25
CA GLU A 621 17.36 75.09 -100.27
C GLU A 621 18.44 75.21 -101.36
N ASP A 622 19.36 74.24 -101.47
CA ASP A 622 20.29 74.11 -102.59
C ASP A 622 19.54 74.09 -103.93
N LEU A 623 18.48 73.29 -104.06
CA LEU A 623 17.68 73.22 -105.29
C LEU A 623 16.90 74.52 -105.58
N ARG A 624 16.52 75.28 -104.54
CA ARG A 624 15.93 76.62 -104.70
C ARG A 624 16.98 77.63 -105.17
N ASP A 625 18.22 77.57 -104.67
CA ASP A 625 19.30 78.44 -105.10
C ASP A 625 19.95 78.02 -106.42
N GLU A 626 19.98 76.73 -106.75
CA GLU A 626 20.21 76.21 -108.10
C GLU A 626 19.11 76.74 -109.03
N LEU A 627 17.83 76.67 -108.66
CA LEU A 627 16.74 77.21 -109.47
C LEU A 627 16.80 78.75 -109.57
N LEU A 628 17.20 79.46 -108.51
CA LEU A 628 17.35 80.92 -108.51
C LEU A 628 18.54 81.35 -109.36
N THR A 629 19.67 80.65 -109.26
CA THR A 629 20.85 80.88 -110.10
C THR A 629 20.64 80.43 -111.53
N GLN A 630 19.85 79.39 -111.79
CA GLN A 630 19.40 79.02 -113.13
C GLN A 630 18.42 80.05 -113.70
N LYS A 631 17.48 80.58 -112.91
CA LYS A 631 16.62 81.71 -113.33
C LYS A 631 17.45 82.98 -113.58
N ARG A 632 18.48 83.26 -112.78
CA ARG A 632 19.44 84.36 -113.01
C ARG A 632 20.30 84.12 -114.25
N LYS A 633 20.79 82.89 -114.48
CA LYS A 633 21.54 82.49 -115.68
C LYS A 633 20.67 82.56 -116.92
N GLN A 634 19.45 82.02 -116.90
CA GLN A 634 18.48 82.12 -117.97
C GLN A 634 18.08 83.57 -118.22
N ALA A 635 17.86 84.40 -117.19
CA ALA A 635 17.60 85.83 -117.36
C ALA A 635 18.83 86.59 -117.91
N ALA A 636 20.05 86.17 -117.56
CA ALA A 636 21.28 86.70 -118.13
C ALA A 636 21.45 86.27 -119.60
N SER A 637 21.29 84.98 -119.91
CA SER A 637 21.25 84.45 -121.28
C SER A 637 20.12 85.05 -122.10
N ILE A 638 18.94 85.31 -121.56
CA ILE A 638 17.85 86.01 -122.26
C ILE A 638 18.22 87.47 -122.48
N LYS A 639 18.84 88.15 -121.49
CA LYS A 639 19.38 89.51 -121.68
C LYS A 639 20.50 89.53 -122.72
N ASP A 640 21.38 88.53 -122.75
CA ASP A 640 22.54 88.48 -123.64
C ASP A 640 22.17 87.96 -125.02
N TYR A 641 21.20 87.06 -125.16
CA TYR A 641 20.53 86.77 -126.44
C TYR A 641 19.72 87.97 -126.91
N THR A 642 19.07 88.73 -126.03
CA THR A 642 18.39 89.98 -126.42
C THR A 642 19.41 91.05 -126.85
N LYS A 643 20.57 91.17 -126.18
CA LYS A 643 21.70 92.00 -126.62
C LYS A 643 22.27 91.49 -127.94
N GLN A 644 22.45 90.19 -128.14
CA GLN A 644 22.99 89.60 -129.36
C GLN A 644 22.01 89.72 -130.52
N LEU A 645 20.70 89.64 -130.29
CA LEU A 645 19.64 89.80 -131.28
C LEU A 645 19.46 91.30 -131.61
N ALA A 646 19.57 92.19 -130.62
CA ALA A 646 19.67 93.63 -130.82
C ALA A 646 20.98 94.04 -131.53
N GLN A 647 22.12 93.39 -131.22
CA GLN A 647 23.41 93.57 -131.90
C GLN A 647 23.44 92.89 -133.27
N ALA A 648 22.67 91.85 -133.53
CA ALA A 648 22.52 91.22 -134.84
C ALA A 648 21.68 92.10 -135.75
N ARG A 649 20.57 92.67 -135.23
CA ARG A 649 19.84 93.77 -135.87
C ARG A 649 20.78 94.94 -136.14
N LYS A 650 21.48 95.45 -135.12
CA LYS A 650 22.48 96.52 -135.29
C LYS A 650 23.64 96.16 -136.22
N ARG A 651 24.05 94.90 -136.36
CA ARG A 651 25.12 94.48 -137.29
C ARG A 651 24.59 94.33 -138.72
N LEU A 652 23.31 94.00 -138.89
CA LEU A 652 22.61 94.20 -140.17
C LEU A 652 22.62 95.70 -140.53
N ASP A 653 22.23 96.55 -139.58
CA ASP A 653 22.11 98.00 -139.76
C ASP A 653 23.46 98.77 -139.78
N GLN A 654 24.59 98.13 -139.44
CA GLN A 654 25.88 98.82 -139.23
C GLN A 654 27.13 98.10 -139.79
N VAL A 655 27.04 96.93 -140.42
CA VAL A 655 28.16 96.36 -141.22
C VAL A 655 28.02 96.67 -142.72
N GLU A 656 27.03 97.50 -143.07
CA GLU A 656 27.06 98.32 -144.29
C GLU A 656 28.20 99.38 -144.26
N ASN A 657 28.91 99.53 -143.13
CA ASN A 657 30.25 100.13 -143.06
C ASN A 657 31.18 99.31 -142.13
N GLY A 658 32.40 99.01 -142.60
CA GLY A 658 33.28 97.99 -142.00
C GLY A 658 34.16 98.41 -140.81
N GLY A 659 34.87 97.43 -140.25
CA GLY A 659 35.84 97.57 -139.14
C GLY A 659 36.01 96.23 -138.38
N CYS A 660 37.20 95.94 -137.82
CA CYS A 660 37.52 94.61 -137.26
C CYS A 660 38.21 94.64 -135.87
N ASP A 661 38.49 93.44 -135.32
CA ASP A 661 39.44 93.10 -134.23
C ASP A 661 39.11 93.48 -132.74
N ARG A 662 39.49 92.72 -131.68
CA ARG A 662 39.74 91.24 -131.48
C ARG A 662 39.86 90.78 -129.99
N ASP A 663 39.45 89.53 -129.72
CA ASP A 663 39.90 88.42 -128.80
C ASP A 663 40.48 88.50 -127.34
N GLY A 664 40.13 87.48 -126.51
CA GLY A 664 40.93 86.82 -125.42
C GLY A 664 40.46 86.95 -123.94
N SER A 665 40.87 86.17 -122.89
CA SER A 665 41.15 84.72 -122.61
C SER A 665 41.73 84.52 -121.15
N SER A 666 41.77 83.39 -120.41
CA SER A 666 40.94 82.16 -120.23
C SER A 666 41.45 81.22 -119.05
N MET A 667 40.63 80.26 -118.53
CA MET A 667 40.93 79.00 -117.76
C MET A 667 41.43 78.93 -116.26
N GLY A 668 41.24 77.76 -115.60
CA GLY A 668 41.90 77.28 -114.33
C GLY A 668 41.12 76.29 -113.39
N SER A 669 41.72 75.19 -112.83
CA SER A 669 41.07 74.22 -111.85
C SER A 669 41.91 73.03 -111.24
N ARG A 670 41.55 72.56 -110.01
CA ARG A 670 41.50 71.16 -109.39
C ARG A 670 42.75 70.23 -109.14
N SER A 671 42.68 69.34 -108.10
CA SER A 671 43.23 67.92 -108.04
C SER A 671 42.77 67.05 -106.81
N SER A 672 43.28 65.80 -106.58
CA SER A 672 42.63 64.69 -105.78
C SER A 672 43.48 63.50 -105.20
N SER A 673 42.90 62.70 -104.26
CA SER A 673 42.86 61.19 -104.11
C SER A 673 44.02 60.18 -103.72
N SER A 674 43.71 59.26 -102.75
CA SER A 674 43.85 57.75 -102.66
C SER A 674 45.18 56.91 -102.52
N GLY A 675 45.15 55.77 -101.77
CA GLY A 675 45.92 54.51 -102.10
C GLY A 675 46.40 53.45 -101.04
N SER A 676 46.03 52.15 -101.24
CA SER A 676 46.89 50.90 -101.26
C SER A 676 47.21 49.90 -100.08
N LEU A 677 46.90 48.61 -100.33
CA LEU A 677 47.58 47.29 -100.05
C LEU A 677 47.83 46.66 -98.63
N ASN A 678 48.26 45.38 -98.63
CA ASN A 678 48.16 44.38 -97.53
C ASN A 678 49.39 43.41 -97.48
N ALA A 679 49.88 43.00 -96.30
CA ALA A 679 50.97 42.02 -96.12
C ALA A 679 51.01 41.35 -94.72
N ARG A 680 51.53 40.12 -94.63
CA ARG A 680 51.88 39.42 -93.37
C ARG A 680 53.39 39.53 -93.10
N HIS A 681 53.80 40.25 -92.04
CA HIS A 681 55.20 40.24 -91.60
C HIS A 681 55.38 40.58 -90.12
N VAL A 682 56.29 39.84 -89.46
CA VAL A 682 57.07 40.13 -88.22
C VAL A 682 56.39 40.85 -87.03
N GLY A 683 56.46 40.17 -85.87
CA GLY A 683 56.86 40.80 -84.59
C GLY A 683 55.97 41.90 -84.03
N GLY A 684 54.77 41.55 -83.57
CA GLY A 684 53.86 42.46 -82.84
C GLY A 684 53.46 41.89 -81.48
N ASN A 685 53.75 42.64 -80.42
CA ASN A 685 53.53 42.35 -79.01
C ASN A 685 52.24 41.56 -78.67
N SER A 686 52.40 40.45 -77.96
CA SER A 686 51.46 40.03 -76.92
C SER A 686 52.17 40.17 -75.57
N VAL A 687 51.48 40.68 -74.56
CA VAL A 687 52.05 40.97 -73.23
C VAL A 687 51.73 39.81 -72.30
N ASP A 688 52.77 39.22 -71.72
CA ASP A 688 52.74 38.62 -70.38
C ASP A 688 54.17 38.61 -69.81
N GLU A 689 54.30 38.86 -68.51
CA GLU A 689 55.59 38.86 -67.79
C GLU A 689 55.99 37.41 -67.42
N ARG A 690 57.25 36.99 -67.35
CA ARG A 690 58.54 37.65 -67.05
C ARG A 690 58.86 37.93 -65.56
N SER A 691 58.44 37.05 -64.66
CA SER A 691 59.30 36.68 -63.52
C SER A 691 58.94 35.29 -62.93
N PRO A 692 59.91 34.38 -62.70
CA PRO A 692 59.64 33.07 -62.09
C PRO A 692 60.25 32.90 -60.69
N GLU A 693 59.57 32.16 -59.82
CA GLU A 693 60.23 31.31 -58.83
C GLU A 693 59.39 30.06 -58.56
N SER A 694 60.02 28.90 -58.37
CA SER A 694 59.35 27.59 -58.46
C SER A 694 59.50 26.79 -57.18
N GLN A 695 58.39 26.63 -56.44
CA GLN A 695 58.34 25.71 -55.29
C GLN A 695 58.14 24.28 -55.79
N SER A 696 59.10 23.41 -55.50
CA SER A 696 59.07 21.99 -55.86
C SER A 696 58.48 21.16 -54.72
N GLY A 697 57.61 20.20 -55.04
CA GLY A 697 57.25 19.13 -54.13
C GLY A 697 57.88 17.81 -54.58
N SER A 698 58.29 16.94 -53.64
CA SER A 698 58.33 15.47 -53.81
C SER A 698 58.77 14.73 -52.54
N SER A 699 57.83 13.99 -51.94
CA SER A 699 57.98 12.58 -51.54
C SER A 699 59.33 11.97 -51.04
N VAL A 700 59.27 11.41 -49.82
CA VAL A 700 59.49 9.95 -49.50
C VAL A 700 60.91 9.40 -49.16
N VAL A 701 61.04 8.93 -47.89
CA VAL A 701 61.64 7.63 -47.40
C VAL A 701 63.04 7.50 -46.69
N LEU A 702 62.95 7.03 -45.42
CA LEU A 702 63.77 6.07 -44.60
C LEU A 702 65.21 6.29 -44.04
N VAL A 703 65.32 5.90 -42.74
CA VAL A 703 66.32 5.02 -42.04
C VAL A 703 67.43 5.61 -41.12
N ASP A 704 67.57 4.94 -39.95
CA ASP A 704 68.50 5.15 -38.82
C ASP A 704 69.93 4.59 -39.04
N SER A 705 70.94 5.08 -38.30
CA SER A 705 71.35 4.51 -36.98
C SER A 705 72.73 4.98 -36.46
N PHE A 706 73.07 4.61 -35.21
CA PHE A 706 74.26 5.03 -34.44
C PHE A 706 75.28 3.88 -34.24
N PRO A 707 76.54 4.13 -33.78
CA PRO A 707 77.66 3.20 -33.96
C PRO A 707 77.71 2.02 -32.97
N GLU A 708 78.54 1.04 -33.35
CA GLU A 708 78.52 -0.36 -32.88
C GLU A 708 79.45 -0.66 -31.68
N VAL A 709 79.04 -1.61 -30.82
CA VAL A 709 79.82 -2.09 -29.66
C VAL A 709 80.31 -3.52 -29.91
N ASP A 710 81.53 -3.85 -29.44
CA ASP A 710 82.21 -5.12 -29.74
C ASP A 710 81.37 -6.39 -29.44
N LYS A 711 81.08 -7.12 -30.51
CA LYS A 711 80.32 -8.36 -30.54
C LYS A 711 80.94 -9.47 -29.70
N ALA A 712 82.27 -9.57 -29.60
CA ALA A 712 82.93 -10.60 -28.82
C ALA A 712 82.68 -10.40 -27.31
N VAL A 713 82.86 -9.16 -26.84
CA VAL A 713 82.58 -8.77 -25.44
C VAL A 713 81.08 -8.89 -25.12
N LEU A 714 80.20 -8.53 -26.06
CA LEU A 714 78.76 -8.72 -25.91
C LEU A 714 78.37 -10.20 -25.81
N VAL A 715 78.91 -11.08 -26.65
CA VAL A 715 78.66 -12.53 -26.60
C VAL A 715 79.18 -13.13 -25.30
N GLU A 716 80.39 -12.80 -24.86
CA GLU A 716 80.91 -13.33 -23.60
C GLU A 716 80.09 -12.84 -22.39
N ARG A 717 79.69 -11.56 -22.39
CA ARG A 717 78.77 -10.99 -21.40
C ARG A 717 77.41 -11.67 -21.43
N PHE A 718 76.88 -12.01 -22.61
CA PHE A 718 75.62 -12.73 -22.79
C PHE A 718 75.71 -14.17 -22.27
N VAL A 719 76.78 -14.90 -22.54
CA VAL A 719 77.01 -16.26 -22.01
C VAL A 719 77.19 -16.26 -20.48
N ARG A 720 77.90 -15.26 -19.92
CA ARG A 720 77.99 -15.06 -18.47
C ARG A 720 76.61 -14.74 -17.87
N LEU A 721 75.80 -13.89 -18.53
CA LEU A 721 74.43 -13.60 -18.14
C LEU A 721 73.52 -14.83 -18.22
N GLN A 722 73.58 -15.63 -19.30
CA GLN A 722 72.83 -16.88 -19.41
C GLN A 722 73.20 -17.88 -18.31
N LYS A 723 74.49 -18.05 -17.99
CA LYS A 723 74.92 -18.92 -16.87
C LYS A 723 74.49 -18.37 -15.50
N ALA A 724 74.43 -17.04 -15.33
CA ALA A 724 73.91 -16.41 -14.12
C ALA A 724 72.38 -16.50 -14.01
N LEU A 725 71.66 -16.43 -15.14
CA LEU A 725 70.22 -16.61 -15.23
C LEU A 725 69.82 -18.07 -15.01
N ALA A 726 70.52 -19.04 -15.61
CA ALA A 726 70.32 -20.46 -15.37
C ALA A 726 70.48 -20.81 -13.87
N ARG A 727 71.56 -20.36 -13.22
CA ARG A 727 71.75 -20.52 -11.77
C ARG A 727 70.69 -19.82 -10.93
N LYS A 728 70.15 -18.69 -11.40
CA LYS A 728 69.00 -18.03 -10.75
C LYS A 728 67.71 -18.83 -10.97
N GLN A 729 67.54 -19.45 -12.12
CA GLN A 729 66.38 -20.28 -12.46
C GLN A 729 66.39 -21.58 -11.65
N GLU A 730 67.51 -22.30 -11.59
CA GLU A 730 67.74 -23.43 -10.67
C GLU A 730 67.46 -23.05 -9.21
N LYS A 731 67.86 -21.83 -8.80
CA LYS A 731 67.61 -21.29 -7.45
C LYS A 731 66.13 -20.94 -7.22
N ILE A 732 65.43 -20.45 -8.24
CA ILE A 732 64.00 -20.17 -8.23
C ILE A 732 63.23 -21.50 -8.16
N GLU A 733 63.52 -22.46 -9.02
CA GLU A 733 62.89 -23.80 -9.03
C GLU A 733 63.08 -24.52 -7.70
N PHE A 734 64.29 -24.51 -7.12
CA PHE A 734 64.53 -25.02 -5.77
C PHE A 734 63.71 -24.28 -4.70
N MET A 735 63.58 -22.96 -4.80
CA MET A 735 62.76 -22.17 -3.88
C MET A 735 61.27 -22.41 -4.09
N GLU A 736 60.80 -22.62 -5.32
CA GLU A 736 59.42 -22.96 -5.65
C GLU A 736 59.07 -24.35 -5.15
N ASP A 737 59.94 -25.35 -5.30
CA ASP A 737 59.70 -26.69 -4.76
C ASP A 737 59.77 -26.71 -3.22
N HIS A 738 60.66 -25.93 -2.61
CA HIS A 738 60.65 -25.72 -1.16
C HIS A 738 59.37 -24.98 -0.70
N ILE A 739 58.87 -24.00 -1.46
CA ILE A 739 57.59 -23.33 -1.20
C ILE A 739 56.42 -24.29 -1.38
N LYS A 740 56.40 -25.13 -2.43
CA LYS A 740 55.39 -26.19 -2.62
C LYS A 740 55.41 -27.15 -1.43
N GLN A 741 56.58 -27.61 -1.00
CA GLN A 741 56.72 -28.49 0.16
C GLN A 741 56.30 -27.81 1.47
N LEU A 742 56.64 -26.54 1.69
CA LEU A 742 56.17 -25.74 2.83
C LEU A 742 54.65 -25.55 2.80
N VAL A 743 54.05 -25.29 1.63
CA VAL A 743 52.60 -25.18 1.46
C VAL A 743 51.92 -26.53 1.69
N GLU A 744 52.53 -27.64 1.28
CA GLU A 744 52.01 -28.99 1.51
C GLU A 744 52.11 -29.39 3.00
N GLU A 745 53.21 -29.05 3.68
CA GLU A 745 53.35 -29.20 5.13
C GLU A 745 52.44 -28.26 5.92
N ILE A 746 52.21 -27.02 5.45
CA ILE A 746 51.20 -26.13 6.01
C ILE A 746 49.81 -26.74 5.81
N ARG A 747 49.46 -27.28 4.63
CA ARG A 747 48.17 -27.96 4.41
C ARG A 747 48.00 -29.18 5.31
N LYS A 748 49.04 -30.00 5.50
CA LYS A 748 49.02 -31.14 6.45
C LYS A 748 48.84 -30.65 7.88
N LYS A 749 49.61 -29.66 8.32
CA LYS A 749 49.52 -29.08 9.67
C LYS A 749 48.18 -28.40 9.90
N THR A 750 47.62 -27.68 8.93
CA THR A 750 46.27 -27.12 8.97
C THR A 750 45.21 -28.21 9.03
N LYS A 751 45.34 -29.32 8.29
CA LYS A 751 44.45 -30.50 8.42
C LYS A 751 44.55 -31.16 9.79
N ILE A 752 45.75 -31.25 10.36
CA ILE A 752 45.98 -31.77 11.73
C ILE A 752 45.35 -30.81 12.74
N ILE A 753 45.65 -29.51 12.67
CA ILE A 753 45.07 -28.47 13.53
C ILE A 753 43.55 -28.45 13.41
N GLN A 754 42.97 -28.53 12.21
CA GLN A 754 41.51 -28.69 12.03
C GLN A 754 41.01 -29.99 12.67
N SER A 755 41.70 -31.12 12.51
CA SER A 755 41.35 -32.39 13.17
C SER A 755 41.57 -32.41 14.69
N TYR A 756 42.30 -31.44 15.26
CA TYR A 756 42.44 -31.22 16.70
C TYR A 756 41.37 -30.22 17.20
N VAL A 757 41.16 -29.09 16.51
CA VAL A 757 40.11 -28.10 16.81
C VAL A 757 38.68 -28.66 16.62
N LEU A 758 38.52 -29.70 15.81
CA LEU A 758 37.27 -30.47 15.67
C LEU A 758 37.18 -31.69 16.62
N ARG A 759 38.11 -31.81 17.58
CA ARG A 759 38.22 -32.96 18.52
C ARG A 759 38.42 -32.53 19.98
N GLU A 760 39.10 -31.41 20.21
CA GLU A 760 39.29 -30.76 21.50
C GLU A 760 38.41 -29.50 21.58
N GLU A 761 37.83 -29.26 22.75
CA GLU A 761 36.97 -28.10 22.99
C GLU A 761 37.77 -26.80 23.12
N SER A 762 37.09 -25.66 22.94
CA SER A 762 37.70 -24.33 22.79
C SER A 762 38.35 -23.79 24.08
N GLY A 763 39.55 -24.29 24.39
CA GLY A 763 40.36 -23.80 25.52
C GLY A 763 41.79 -24.35 25.61
N ALA A 764 42.09 -25.52 25.05
CA ALA A 764 43.35 -26.23 25.26
C ALA A 764 44.61 -25.57 24.63
N LEU A 765 44.45 -24.59 23.74
CA LEU A 765 45.54 -23.99 22.95
C LEU A 765 45.87 -22.54 23.35
N SER A 766 45.66 -22.17 24.62
CA SER A 766 46.11 -20.88 25.13
C SER A 766 47.65 -20.78 25.15
N SER A 767 48.18 -19.57 24.97
CA SER A 767 49.62 -19.32 25.08
C SER A 767 50.00 -19.00 26.52
N GLU A 768 51.17 -19.45 26.98
CA GLU A 768 51.65 -19.21 28.35
C GLU A 768 51.69 -17.71 28.72
N ALA A 769 52.00 -16.83 27.76
CA ALA A 769 51.93 -15.38 27.94
C ALA A 769 50.49 -14.84 28.04
N SER A 770 49.54 -15.47 27.33
CA SER A 770 48.10 -15.23 27.49
C SER A 770 47.63 -15.68 28.87
N ASP A 771 48.06 -16.84 29.34
CA ASP A 771 47.65 -17.38 30.64
C ASP A 771 48.24 -16.62 31.83
N ILE A 772 49.46 -16.10 31.75
CA ILE A 772 50.02 -15.16 32.74
C ILE A 772 49.18 -13.87 32.79
N ASN A 773 48.80 -13.32 31.64
CA ASN A 773 48.01 -12.09 31.60
C ASN A 773 46.56 -12.33 32.05
N LYS A 774 45.98 -13.49 31.70
CA LYS A 774 44.69 -14.00 32.17
C LYS A 774 44.69 -14.28 33.67
N ALA A 775 45.80 -14.77 34.25
CA ALA A 775 45.97 -14.93 35.69
C ALA A 775 46.02 -13.58 36.42
N ASN A 776 46.65 -12.56 35.84
CA ASN A 776 46.64 -11.19 36.40
C ASN A 776 45.25 -10.53 36.28
N LEU A 777 44.57 -10.68 35.14
CA LEU A 777 43.19 -10.25 34.95
C LEU A 777 42.20 -10.99 35.85
N SER A 778 42.45 -12.27 36.14
CA SER A 778 41.67 -13.09 37.08
C SER A 778 41.90 -12.68 38.54
N ARG A 779 43.14 -12.35 38.93
CA ARG A 779 43.46 -11.87 40.28
C ARG A 779 42.96 -10.47 40.59
N ARG A 780 42.73 -9.62 39.58
CA ARG A 780 42.29 -8.22 39.76
C ARG A 780 40.88 -7.92 39.24
N GLY A 781 40.26 -8.81 38.48
CA GLY A 781 38.89 -8.66 37.98
C GLY A 781 38.71 -7.51 36.99
N GLY A 782 39.34 -7.59 35.82
CA GLY A 782 39.19 -6.57 34.77
C GLY A 782 37.75 -6.45 34.25
N ILE A 783 37.37 -5.26 33.75
CA ILE A 783 36.10 -4.83 33.10
C ILE A 783 34.90 -5.80 33.15
N MET A 784 34.94 -6.99 32.52
CA MET A 784 33.86 -7.99 32.59
C MET A 784 33.51 -8.40 34.04
N ALA A 785 34.49 -8.57 34.93
CA ALA A 785 34.22 -8.87 36.34
C ALA A 785 33.57 -7.67 37.07
N SER A 786 33.81 -6.44 36.62
CA SER A 786 33.11 -5.24 37.11
C SER A 786 31.72 -5.04 36.48
N LEU A 787 31.37 -5.81 35.42
CA LEU A 787 30.00 -5.88 34.88
C LEU A 787 29.14 -6.93 35.59
N TYR A 788 29.74 -8.02 36.08
CA TYR A 788 29.02 -9.14 36.71
C TYR A 788 29.20 -9.27 38.23
N SER A 789 30.03 -8.44 38.87
CA SER A 789 30.09 -8.35 40.35
C SER A 789 29.64 -6.97 40.84
N SER A 790 28.96 -6.94 41.99
CA SER A 790 28.32 -5.76 42.56
C SER A 790 29.30 -4.78 43.24
N HIS A 791 30.53 -4.68 42.76
CA HIS A 791 31.57 -3.77 43.27
C HIS A 791 32.24 -2.99 42.13
N PRO A 792 32.10 -1.65 42.09
CA PRO A 792 32.72 -0.82 41.06
C PRO A 792 34.23 -0.67 41.32
N ALA A 793 35.01 -1.65 40.87
CA ALA A 793 36.45 -1.74 41.12
C ALA A 793 37.35 -1.14 40.02
N ASP A 794 36.82 -0.96 38.80
CA ASP A 794 37.60 -0.61 37.61
C ASP A 794 37.10 0.68 36.94
N SER A 795 37.90 1.75 37.01
CA SER A 795 37.57 3.06 36.44
C SER A 795 37.65 3.13 34.90
N GLY A 796 37.88 2.00 34.23
CA GLY A 796 37.86 1.86 32.77
C GLY A 796 36.50 1.49 32.15
N LEU A 797 35.48 1.14 32.96
CA LEU A 797 34.14 0.81 32.44
C LEU A 797 33.32 2.07 32.14
N THR A 798 33.37 2.56 30.90
CA THR A 798 32.49 3.64 30.41
C THR A 798 31.16 3.09 29.90
N LEU A 799 30.11 3.92 29.93
CA LEU A 799 28.77 3.56 29.48
C LEU A 799 28.73 3.18 27.99
N ASP A 800 29.47 3.90 27.13
CA ASP A 800 29.53 3.60 25.70
C ASP A 800 30.13 2.21 25.44
N LEU A 801 31.14 1.81 26.24
CA LEU A 801 31.79 0.50 26.12
C LEU A 801 30.87 -0.63 26.59
N SER A 802 30.06 -0.42 27.63
CA SER A 802 29.09 -1.45 28.08
C SER A 802 27.94 -1.63 27.09
N LEU A 803 27.50 -0.56 26.41
CA LEU A 803 26.49 -0.63 25.34
C LEU A 803 27.04 -1.33 24.08
N GLU A 804 28.29 -1.05 23.70
CA GLU A 804 28.99 -1.71 22.59
C GLU A 804 29.19 -3.22 22.83
N ILE A 805 29.47 -3.63 24.08
CA ILE A 805 29.58 -5.04 24.47
C ILE A 805 28.21 -5.74 24.39
N ASN A 806 27.15 -5.13 24.93
CA ASN A 806 25.80 -5.71 24.89
C ASN A 806 25.29 -5.91 23.46
N ARG A 807 25.48 -4.93 22.56
CA ARG A 807 25.12 -5.07 21.14
C ARG A 807 25.80 -6.27 20.45
N LYS A 808 27.05 -6.56 20.80
CA LYS A 808 27.79 -7.69 20.22
C LYS A 808 27.39 -9.04 20.81
N LEU A 809 27.03 -9.10 22.09
CA LEU A 809 26.46 -10.30 22.70
C LEU A 809 25.09 -10.62 22.11
N GLN A 810 24.22 -9.61 21.96
CA GLN A 810 22.87 -9.77 21.40
C GLN A 810 22.92 -10.32 19.96
N ALA A 811 23.76 -9.76 19.08
CA ALA A 811 23.92 -10.24 17.71
C ALA A 811 24.43 -11.70 17.62
N VAL A 812 25.25 -12.16 18.57
CA VAL A 812 25.72 -13.55 18.64
C VAL A 812 24.61 -14.49 19.14
N LEU A 813 23.75 -14.02 20.05
CA LEU A 813 22.60 -14.79 20.55
C LEU A 813 21.58 -15.04 19.41
N GLU A 814 21.30 -14.01 18.62
CA GLU A 814 20.37 -14.04 17.48
C GLU A 814 20.83 -15.03 16.39
N ASP A 815 22.10 -15.01 15.98
CA ASP A 815 22.67 -15.96 15.02
C ASP A 815 22.73 -17.41 15.54
N THR A 816 22.82 -17.60 16.87
CA THR A 816 22.86 -18.92 17.52
C THR A 816 21.47 -19.55 17.65
N LEU A 817 20.45 -18.74 17.94
CA LEU A 817 19.04 -19.16 17.94
C LEU A 817 18.59 -19.55 16.52
N LEU A 818 18.96 -18.75 15.52
CA LEU A 818 18.63 -19.00 14.11
C LEU A 818 19.12 -20.39 13.66
N LYS A 819 20.37 -20.75 13.97
CA LYS A 819 20.95 -22.08 13.66
C LYS A 819 20.23 -23.24 14.37
N ASN A 820 19.83 -23.06 15.64
CA ASN A 820 19.19 -24.13 16.41
C ASN A 820 17.78 -24.47 15.92
N ILE A 821 16.99 -23.45 15.56
CA ILE A 821 15.63 -23.67 15.04
C ILE A 821 15.70 -24.41 13.69
N THR A 822 16.67 -24.07 12.82
CA THR A 822 16.91 -24.77 11.54
C THR A 822 17.23 -26.26 11.70
N LEU A 823 17.80 -26.69 12.84
CA LEU A 823 18.16 -28.09 13.07
C LEU A 823 17.05 -28.95 13.70
N LYS A 824 16.06 -28.36 14.37
CA LYS A 824 15.08 -29.10 15.20
C LYS A 824 13.74 -29.45 14.53
N VAL A 825 13.53 -29.02 13.28
CA VAL A 825 12.31 -29.33 12.49
C VAL A 825 12.29 -30.78 11.96
N ASN A 826 13.36 -31.56 12.18
CA ASN A 826 13.43 -32.99 11.87
C ASN A 826 13.50 -33.90 13.12
N PRO A 827 12.40 -34.12 13.87
CA PRO A 827 12.04 -35.48 14.23
C PRO A 827 11.60 -36.22 12.95
N PRO A 828 11.88 -37.51 12.75
CA PRO A 828 11.49 -38.56 13.71
C PRO A 828 12.56 -39.70 13.77
N SER A 829 12.37 -40.94 14.27
CA SER A 829 11.28 -41.66 14.98
C SER A 829 11.85 -42.93 15.61
N ALA A 830 11.30 -43.35 16.76
CA ALA A 830 11.26 -44.76 17.22
C ALA A 830 12.63 -45.47 17.36
N GLY A 831 12.61 -46.80 17.52
CA GLY A 831 13.83 -47.62 17.70
C GLY A 831 14.58 -47.31 19.00
N VAL A 832 13.99 -47.50 20.19
CA VAL A 832 13.68 -48.83 20.76
C VAL A 832 14.86 -49.80 20.61
N THR A 833 15.73 -49.86 21.62
CA THR A 833 16.02 -51.12 22.32
C THR A 833 16.72 -50.87 23.66
N LEU A 834 16.09 -51.33 24.75
CA LEU A 834 16.83 -51.81 25.92
C LEU A 834 17.55 -53.10 25.51
N PRO A 835 18.71 -53.42 26.09
CA PRO A 835 18.62 -54.30 27.26
C PRO A 835 19.49 -53.86 28.45
N CYS A 836 19.08 -54.28 29.64
CA CYS A 836 19.85 -54.17 30.87
C CYS A 836 21.14 -55.03 30.80
N SER A 837 22.21 -54.64 31.51
CA SER A 837 22.54 -55.32 32.78
C SER A 837 23.79 -54.77 33.49
N VAL A 838 23.57 -54.28 34.71
CA VAL A 838 24.22 -54.73 35.97
C VAL A 838 25.76 -54.85 36.02
N SER A 839 26.35 -54.12 36.99
CA SER A 839 27.62 -54.38 37.70
C SER A 839 28.95 -54.16 36.98
N SER A 840 30.06 -53.86 37.68
CA SER A 840 30.32 -53.35 39.06
C SER A 840 31.83 -53.00 39.15
N ALA A 841 32.36 -52.28 40.12
CA ALA A 841 31.83 -51.84 41.42
C ALA A 841 32.41 -50.48 41.84
N VAL A 842 31.69 -49.76 42.72
CA VAL A 842 32.17 -49.05 43.92
C VAL A 842 33.49 -48.24 43.79
N HIS A 843 33.49 -46.91 44.00
CA HIS A 843 32.71 -46.22 45.03
C HIS A 843 31.79 -45.10 44.56
#